data_AF-A0A3A4WLX3-F1
#
_entry.id   AF-A0A3A4WLX3-F1
#
_cell.length_a   1.000
_cell.length_b   1.000
_cell.length_c   1.000
_cell.angle_alpha   90.00
_cell.angle_beta   90.00
_cell.angle_gamma   90.00
#
_symmetry.space_group_name_H-M   'P 1'
#
loop_
_entity.id
_entity.type
_entity.pdbx_description
1 polymer ?
#
loop_
_entity_poly.entity_id
_entity_poly.type
_entity_poly.pdbx_seq_one_letter_code
_entity_poly.pdbx_strand_id
1 'polypeptide(L)'
;MAEERRISLESSEPLYVGIDAGSVSINCAVIDKKRNFIFESPYLRHFGKTEERAAMLLDDLFKRFGGRIESVAFTGNHGKTLSEKLDAFYEFETISQVIGALYVQPDARTIFSMGGQDTALFQVNHYPGGWELAYFNTNGPCAAGTGSFIDQQAQRLATSLYSSQADTNPDKIDEILSEFIALGLRSRRPASVACRCTVFTKSDMIHLQNKGEQLEDIIHGLHVGNARNYMSTIVSNRKLEPPIVLIGGLSLNAIQVRAFRQYVPELIVPPHSTSLGALGVAIQALEAGHRGSCSAKDIVNAKETHGPVPTASKLVLKKTDFPEETAVQRKPFASPGTAYLGIDIGSTTTKYTLIDEGGEIIHKCYVPTQGKPIETTQKLLKTLQDEIGDRIRIAGAATTGSGRNVVGEFLDTDLIIDEITAHARGAVEIDPSVDTIFEIGGQDSKYIHIARTYPLDFDMNKVCAAGTGSFLHELANKYGINIVEEFQNIALSSESPVKLAERCTVFMESDLVSYHQKGVSKTDLIAGLCYAIVHNYLNRVVGKRKIGKRIMFLGGPSLNKAVVAAFENVLGRGVIVPRHREVLGAYGAAVSVQEMMEQNESAQSRFRGLASAVADRMNYTEKVCRADPQCQNQCKLKIYDFDGHRSIWGGECGRYESAGGESSRKLNFFELRDRIWRGHVEGVCETAGDAPMIEKDGRPTVGMLRTLYGIHTSVMFAHFFDRLGFRLVLTPPTNQKISKNGIEAAVAETCYPIKVSHGHAREILGKTRFLFLPTLIDMPTPSRSERGFYCPLVQSNSFMLRAALNLDRSNLLAPVIHLKYDIDTLTQELSEQLSKPLRVRKKAIHSALRYGLEKQDRFMTELREQGRRILSEHPVSEPLVIVTGRPYNLYDERLNLRLGQNLAKIGVSALPMDFIDVSFIDLSDFPSMYWGLGAQILRAAKCITSMPNFYGMHLTNFSCGADSFIEHFYKHIMGEKPYLILELDEHSAVAGVMTRLEAFRNVVVNSIKKQEASQIQTTLKAV
;
A
#
# COMPACT_ATOMS: atom_id res chain seq x y z
N MET A 1 7.88 19.53 40.31
CA MET A 1 7.82 20.55 41.37
C MET A 1 8.24 21.86 40.74
N ALA A 2 7.25 22.70 40.46
CA ALA A 2 7.38 23.94 39.72
C ALA A 2 7.64 25.08 40.71
N GLU A 3 8.71 25.82 40.49
CA GLU A 3 8.96 27.08 41.17
C GLU A 3 8.27 28.18 40.34
N GLU A 4 7.00 28.43 40.65
CA GLU A 4 6.25 29.58 40.16
C GLU A 4 6.93 30.87 40.66
N ARG A 5 7.86 31.42 39.86
CA ARG A 5 8.23 32.83 39.99
C ARG A 5 7.01 33.66 39.59
N ARG A 6 6.27 34.13 40.60
CA ARG A 6 5.35 35.27 40.48
C ARG A 6 6.11 36.44 39.85
N ILE A 7 5.92 36.65 38.55
CA ILE A 7 6.28 37.90 37.89
C ILE A 7 5.38 38.97 38.51
N SER A 8 5.99 39.96 39.16
CA SER A 8 5.29 41.13 39.70
C SER A 8 4.52 41.83 38.59
N LEU A 9 3.23 42.07 38.82
CA LEU A 9 2.29 42.77 37.94
C LEU A 9 2.60 44.28 37.75
N GLU A 10 3.81 44.74 38.06
CA GLU A 10 4.21 46.16 38.07
C GLU A 10 5.15 46.57 36.92
N SER A 11 5.37 45.72 35.91
CA SER A 11 6.10 46.11 34.68
C SER A 11 5.16 46.65 33.61
N SER A 12 5.30 47.94 33.26
CA SER A 12 4.62 48.59 32.13
C SER A 12 5.28 48.30 30.77
N GLU A 13 6.16 47.29 30.69
CA GLU A 13 6.85 46.97 29.45
C GLU A 13 5.87 46.37 28.42
N PRO A 14 5.91 46.86 27.16
CA PRO A 14 5.05 46.37 26.10
C PRO A 14 5.50 45.00 25.60
N LEU A 15 4.52 44.24 25.13
CA LEU A 15 4.62 42.83 24.79
C LEU A 15 4.31 42.59 23.32
N TYR A 16 5.03 41.62 22.74
CA TYR A 16 4.86 41.18 21.37
C TYR A 16 4.37 39.73 21.39
N VAL A 17 3.24 39.50 20.75
CA VAL A 17 2.59 38.19 20.67
C VAL A 17 2.85 37.63 19.28
N GLY A 18 3.39 36.42 19.23
CA GLY A 18 3.44 35.62 18.01
C GLY A 18 2.48 34.44 18.10
N ILE A 19 1.80 34.16 17.01
CA ILE A 19 0.86 33.06 16.86
C ILE A 19 1.25 32.26 15.62
N ASP A 20 1.57 30.99 15.81
CA ASP A 20 1.77 30.03 14.73
C ASP A 20 0.48 29.24 14.52
N ALA A 21 -0.26 29.61 13.48
CA ALA A 21 -1.49 28.94 13.07
C ALA A 21 -1.17 27.90 11.99
N GLY A 22 -0.58 26.79 12.45
CA GLY A 22 -0.18 25.66 11.61
C GLY A 22 -1.35 24.85 11.05
N SER A 23 -1.06 23.72 10.41
CA SER A 23 -2.06 22.87 9.74
C SER A 23 -3.03 22.14 10.69
N VAL A 24 -2.61 21.85 11.92
CA VAL A 24 -3.39 21.07 12.91
C VAL A 24 -3.51 21.79 14.27
N SER A 25 -2.60 22.71 14.58
CA SER A 25 -2.47 23.36 15.89
C SER A 25 -2.31 24.87 15.79
N ILE A 26 -2.64 25.55 16.88
CA ILE A 26 -2.33 26.96 17.12
C ILE A 26 -1.37 27.01 18.31
N ASN A 27 -0.19 27.60 18.10
CA ASN A 27 0.83 27.78 19.13
C ASN A 27 1.07 29.27 19.36
N CYS A 28 1.45 29.67 20.57
CA CYS A 28 1.68 31.07 20.88
C CYS A 28 2.85 31.27 21.85
N ALA A 29 3.63 32.31 21.55
CA ALA A 29 4.70 32.82 22.38
C ALA A 29 4.52 34.33 22.59
N VAL A 30 4.82 34.81 23.79
CA VAL A 30 4.79 36.23 24.14
C VAL A 30 6.17 36.65 24.64
N ILE A 31 6.69 37.74 24.10
CA ILE A 31 8.00 38.30 24.47
C ILE A 31 7.90 39.77 24.88
N ASP A 32 8.87 40.25 25.64
CA ASP A 32 9.06 41.68 25.92
C ASP A 32 9.99 42.36 24.90
N LYS A 33 10.21 43.68 25.03
CA LYS A 33 11.15 44.45 24.18
C LYS A 33 12.61 44.02 24.26
N LYS A 34 13.00 43.29 25.31
CA LYS A 34 14.34 42.73 25.48
C LYS A 34 14.43 41.30 24.93
N ARG A 35 13.38 40.82 24.26
CA ARG A 35 13.21 39.45 23.73
C ARG A 35 13.05 38.39 24.80
N ASN A 36 12.87 38.75 26.07
CA ASN A 36 12.67 37.73 27.11
C ASN A 36 11.36 37.00 26.87
N PHE A 37 11.38 35.68 26.99
CA PHE A 37 10.21 34.82 26.84
C PHE A 37 9.32 34.97 28.09
N ILE A 38 8.12 35.55 27.92
CA ILE A 38 7.20 35.88 29.02
C ILE A 38 6.16 34.77 29.21
N PHE A 39 5.63 34.23 28.11
CA PHE A 39 4.54 33.27 28.17
C PHE A 39 4.49 32.35 26.94
N GLU A 40 4.14 31.09 27.18
CA GLU A 40 3.80 30.09 26.16
C GLU A 40 2.37 29.61 26.41
N SER A 41 1.55 29.61 25.36
CA SER A 41 0.27 28.90 25.41
C SER A 41 0.51 27.39 25.22
N PRO A 42 -0.20 26.50 25.96
CA PRO A 42 -0.18 25.08 25.67
C PRO A 42 -0.48 24.78 24.20
N TYR A 43 0.16 23.75 23.66
CA TYR A 43 -0.09 23.24 22.30
C TYR A 43 -1.57 22.93 22.11
N LEU A 44 -2.26 23.68 21.23
CA LEU A 44 -3.72 23.59 21.08
C LEU A 44 -4.10 23.11 19.68
N ARG A 45 -4.70 21.93 19.57
CA ARG A 45 -5.25 21.42 18.31
C ARG A 45 -6.53 22.18 17.93
N HIS A 46 -6.64 22.63 16.67
CA HIS A 46 -7.80 23.41 16.23
C HIS A 46 -8.89 22.61 15.50
N PHE A 47 -8.61 21.38 15.02
CA PHE A 47 -9.61 20.51 14.36
C PHE A 47 -10.39 21.19 13.21
N GLY A 48 -9.72 22.03 12.43
CA GLY A 48 -10.33 22.82 11.36
C GLY A 48 -11.06 24.09 11.82
N LYS A 49 -11.24 24.30 13.13
CA LYS A 49 -11.83 25.52 13.73
C LYS A 49 -10.76 26.58 14.04
N THR A 50 -9.91 26.88 13.06
CA THR A 50 -8.72 27.73 13.30
C THR A 50 -9.11 29.13 13.77
N GLU A 51 -10.14 29.74 13.18
CA GLU A 51 -10.57 31.10 13.52
C GLU A 51 -11.17 31.19 14.93
N GLU A 52 -12.06 30.25 15.28
CA GLU A 52 -12.66 30.14 16.62
C GLU A 52 -11.58 30.00 17.70
N ARG A 53 -10.61 29.11 17.47
CA ARG A 53 -9.52 28.86 18.43
C ARG A 53 -8.53 30.02 18.50
N ALA A 54 -8.23 30.67 17.39
CA ALA A 54 -7.42 31.89 17.38
C ALA A 54 -8.10 33.02 18.15
N ALA A 55 -9.42 33.21 17.97
CA ALA A 55 -10.20 34.20 18.71
C ALA A 55 -10.22 33.92 20.21
N MET A 56 -10.43 32.67 20.62
CA MET A 56 -10.36 32.25 22.04
C MET A 56 -8.99 32.53 22.65
N LEU A 57 -7.91 32.20 21.93
CA LEU A 57 -6.54 32.44 22.37
C LEU A 57 -6.25 33.93 22.54
N LEU A 58 -6.66 34.76 21.58
CA LEU A 58 -6.49 36.21 21.69
C LEU A 58 -7.28 36.77 22.88
N ASP A 59 -8.52 36.35 23.08
CA ASP A 59 -9.34 36.80 24.22
C ASP A 59 -8.69 36.44 25.57
N ASP A 60 -8.12 35.24 25.70
CA ASP A 60 -7.35 34.84 26.89
C ASP A 60 -6.09 35.71 27.09
N LEU A 61 -5.33 35.97 26.01
CA LEU A 61 -4.14 36.80 26.06
C LEU A 61 -4.46 38.25 26.45
N PHE A 62 -5.51 38.86 25.90
CA PHE A 62 -5.94 40.21 26.25
C PHE A 62 -6.50 40.28 27.67
N LYS A 63 -7.19 39.24 28.15
CA LYS A 63 -7.59 39.15 29.57
C LYS A 63 -6.39 39.08 30.50
N ARG A 64 -5.34 38.36 30.11
CA ARG A 64 -4.15 38.12 30.92
C ARG A 64 -3.16 39.29 30.93
N PHE A 65 -2.93 39.92 29.78
CA PHE A 65 -1.90 40.95 29.60
C PHE A 65 -2.46 42.36 29.37
N GLY A 66 -3.77 42.50 29.12
CA GLY A 66 -4.43 43.79 28.95
C GLY A 66 -3.85 44.60 27.78
N GLY A 67 -3.86 45.93 27.91
CA GLY A 67 -3.33 46.86 26.91
C GLY A 67 -1.80 46.87 26.76
N ARG A 68 -1.08 45.90 27.35
CA ARG A 68 0.38 45.77 27.20
C ARG A 68 0.78 45.16 25.86
N ILE A 69 -0.13 44.50 25.15
CA ILE A 69 0.12 43.90 23.84
C ILE A 69 0.28 45.02 22.81
N GLU A 70 1.51 45.25 22.35
CA GLU A 70 1.87 46.27 21.35
C GLU A 70 1.73 45.72 19.91
N SER A 71 1.93 44.42 19.74
CA SER A 71 1.84 43.75 18.44
C SER A 71 1.32 42.33 18.57
N VAL A 72 0.44 41.94 17.66
CA VAL A 72 0.09 40.54 17.38
C VAL A 72 0.59 40.19 15.98
N ALA A 73 1.29 39.07 15.86
CA ALA A 73 1.88 38.63 14.61
C ALA A 73 1.58 37.15 14.35
N PHE A 74 1.45 36.78 13.07
CA PHE A 74 1.01 35.46 12.65
C PHE A 74 2.02 34.78 11.72
N THR A 75 2.12 33.46 11.87
CA THR A 75 2.83 32.60 10.92
C THR A 75 2.07 31.28 10.75
N GLY A 76 2.57 30.39 9.90
CA GLY A 76 1.97 29.10 9.60
C GLY A 76 0.92 29.14 8.47
N ASN A 77 0.46 27.96 8.06
CA ASN A 77 -0.44 27.76 6.93
C ASN A 77 -1.73 28.59 6.96
N HIS A 78 -2.30 28.81 8.15
CA HIS A 78 -3.50 29.63 8.32
C HIS A 78 -3.19 31.06 8.80
N GLY A 79 -1.94 31.33 9.17
CA GLY A 79 -1.51 32.63 9.69
C GLY A 79 -1.72 33.76 8.70
N LYS A 80 -1.52 33.49 7.40
CA LYS A 80 -1.70 34.52 6.35
C LYS A 80 -3.13 35.03 6.30
N THR A 81 -4.10 34.12 6.17
CA THR A 81 -5.52 34.50 6.12
C THR A 81 -5.97 35.22 7.39
N LEU A 82 -5.50 34.76 8.56
CA LEU A 82 -5.79 35.42 9.83
C LEU A 82 -5.18 36.82 9.90
N SER A 83 -3.94 36.98 9.44
CA SER A 83 -3.25 38.26 9.41
C SER A 83 -3.93 39.28 8.49
N GLU A 84 -4.38 38.84 7.31
CA GLU A 84 -5.09 39.69 6.34
C GLU A 84 -6.44 40.14 6.90
N LYS A 85 -7.16 39.26 7.61
CA LYS A 85 -8.42 39.60 8.29
C LYS A 85 -8.23 40.58 9.44
N LEU A 86 -7.08 40.53 10.10
CA LEU A 86 -6.79 41.28 11.33
C LEU A 86 -5.89 42.50 11.13
N ASP A 87 -5.46 42.76 9.89
CA ASP A 87 -4.42 43.75 9.56
C ASP A 87 -3.17 43.61 10.45
N ALA A 88 -2.75 42.36 10.66
CA ALA A 88 -1.66 42.00 11.56
C ALA A 88 -0.38 41.65 10.79
N PHE A 89 0.78 41.72 11.45
CA PHE A 89 2.05 41.32 10.85
C PHE A 89 2.06 39.83 10.51
N TYR A 90 2.57 39.47 9.34
CA TYR A 90 2.72 38.09 8.91
C TYR A 90 4.11 37.82 8.35
N GLU A 91 4.65 36.66 8.71
CA GLU A 91 5.87 36.13 8.11
C GLU A 91 5.78 34.64 7.83
N PHE A 92 6.62 34.18 6.90
CA PHE A 92 6.64 32.78 6.51
C PHE A 92 7.13 31.88 7.66
N GLU A 93 6.48 30.73 7.81
CA GLU A 93 6.74 29.75 8.87
C GLU A 93 8.18 29.25 8.87
N THR A 94 8.75 29.00 7.69
CA THR A 94 10.11 28.48 7.53
C THR A 94 11.15 29.41 8.17
N ILE A 95 11.03 30.72 7.97
CA ILE A 95 11.95 31.71 8.54
C ILE A 95 11.69 31.84 10.05
N SER A 96 10.41 31.94 10.43
CA SER A 96 9.98 32.08 11.81
C SER A 96 10.50 30.92 12.69
N GLN A 97 10.36 29.68 12.21
CA GLN A 97 10.86 28.49 12.91
C GLN A 97 12.38 28.50 13.10
N VAL A 98 13.14 28.90 12.08
CA VAL A 98 14.61 28.98 12.18
C VAL A 98 15.04 30.05 13.19
N ILE A 99 14.41 31.23 13.16
CA ILE A 99 14.70 32.32 14.11
C ILE A 99 14.39 31.87 15.54
N GLY A 100 13.21 31.28 15.78
CA GLY A 100 12.86 30.80 17.11
C GLY A 100 13.78 29.68 17.61
N ALA A 101 14.16 28.75 16.73
CA ALA A 101 15.10 27.68 17.07
C ALA A 101 16.49 28.20 17.42
N LEU A 102 17.03 29.15 16.65
CA LEU A 102 18.33 29.76 16.93
C LEU A 102 18.30 30.72 18.12
N TYR A 103 17.14 31.26 18.47
CA TYR A 103 16.99 32.01 19.71
C TYR A 103 17.18 31.12 20.95
N VAL A 104 16.61 29.91 20.92
CA VAL A 104 16.66 28.96 22.04
C VAL A 104 17.96 28.13 22.03
N GLN A 105 18.44 27.75 20.85
CA GLN A 105 19.68 27.00 20.64
C GLN A 105 20.58 27.72 19.61
N PRO A 106 21.36 28.74 20.04
CA PRO A 106 22.11 29.61 19.14
C PRO A 106 23.18 28.94 18.29
N ASP A 107 23.69 27.78 18.71
CA ASP A 107 24.71 27.02 17.99
C ASP A 107 24.12 25.93 17.09
N ALA A 108 22.79 25.79 17.00
CA ALA A 108 22.15 24.77 16.18
C ALA A 108 22.58 24.89 14.72
N ARG A 109 23.01 23.77 14.13
CA ARG A 109 23.44 23.70 12.73
C ARG A 109 22.45 22.97 11.84
N THR A 110 21.64 22.10 12.44
CA THR A 110 20.60 21.36 11.73
C THR A 110 19.32 21.40 12.56
N ILE A 111 18.20 21.74 11.92
CA ILE A 111 16.89 21.79 12.54
C ILE A 111 15.98 20.82 11.77
N PHE A 112 15.44 19.83 12.49
CA PHE A 112 14.35 19.00 12.03
C PHE A 112 13.05 19.62 12.50
N SER A 113 12.18 20.02 11.57
CA SER A 113 10.84 20.50 11.88
C SER A 113 9.84 19.43 11.47
N MET A 114 9.02 18.99 12.42
CA MET A 114 8.03 17.95 12.17
C MET A 114 6.69 18.31 12.81
N GLY A 115 5.83 18.96 12.02
CA GLY A 115 4.50 19.43 12.39
C GLY A 115 3.38 18.48 11.98
N GLY A 116 2.16 19.03 11.92
CA GLY A 116 0.95 18.32 11.58
C GLY A 116 0.98 17.79 10.15
N GLN A 117 0.92 18.65 9.13
CA GLN A 117 1.00 18.25 7.71
C GLN A 117 2.32 18.63 7.06
N ASP A 118 3.16 19.36 7.79
CA ASP A 118 4.34 20.03 7.28
C ASP A 118 5.59 19.49 7.99
N THR A 119 6.59 19.10 7.21
CA THR A 119 7.90 18.68 7.72
C THR A 119 8.99 19.33 6.90
N ALA A 120 10.06 19.74 7.58
CA ALA A 120 11.14 20.49 6.97
C ALA A 120 12.49 20.18 7.61
N LEU A 121 13.54 20.19 6.79
CA LEU A 121 14.93 20.24 7.23
C LEU A 121 15.47 21.64 6.97
N PHE A 122 16.13 22.22 7.96
CA PHE A 122 16.90 23.46 7.81
C PHE A 122 18.36 23.20 8.19
N GLN A 123 19.30 23.71 7.39
CA GLN A 123 20.73 23.69 7.70
C GLN A 123 21.27 25.11 7.79
N VAL A 124 21.94 25.40 8.90
CA VAL A 124 22.39 26.74 9.28
C VAL A 124 23.90 26.78 9.30
N ASN A 125 24.47 27.71 8.53
CA ASN A 125 25.90 28.04 8.62
C ASN A 125 26.08 29.18 9.62
N HIS A 126 27.10 29.05 10.47
CA HIS A 126 27.50 30.08 11.42
C HIS A 126 28.78 30.77 10.94
N TYR A 127 28.81 32.10 11.02
CA TYR A 127 29.99 32.92 10.75
C TYR A 127 30.16 33.97 11.86
N PRO A 128 31.35 34.59 12.00
CA PRO A 128 31.55 35.61 13.02
C PRO A 128 30.52 36.75 12.89
N GLY A 129 29.64 36.87 13.88
CA GLY A 129 28.62 37.93 13.94
C GLY A 129 27.24 37.56 13.38
N GLY A 130 27.00 36.33 12.92
CA GLY A 130 25.68 35.94 12.42
C GLY A 130 25.57 34.51 11.91
N TRP A 131 24.43 34.24 11.26
CA TRP A 131 24.12 32.95 10.66
C TRP A 131 23.42 33.16 9.31
N GLU A 132 23.42 32.13 8.48
CA GLU A 132 22.62 32.06 7.26
C GLU A 132 21.93 30.70 7.15
N LEU A 133 20.72 30.70 6.58
CA LEU A 133 20.03 29.47 6.20
C LEU A 133 20.64 28.94 4.90
N ALA A 134 21.64 28.07 5.03
CA ALA A 134 22.40 27.52 3.92
C ALA A 134 21.57 26.58 3.03
N TYR A 135 20.61 25.89 3.64
CA TYR A 135 19.74 24.97 2.92
C TYR A 135 18.42 24.75 3.65
N PHE A 136 17.35 24.53 2.88
CA PHE A 136 16.11 24.00 3.41
C PHE A 136 15.46 23.00 2.44
N ASN A 137 14.66 22.07 2.98
CA ASN A 137 13.84 21.14 2.22
C ASN A 137 12.54 20.91 2.96
N THR A 138 11.41 20.80 2.26
CA THR A 138 10.09 20.56 2.84
C THR A 138 9.40 19.38 2.16
N ASN A 139 8.46 18.72 2.83
CA ASN A 139 7.63 17.71 2.19
C ASN A 139 6.70 18.32 1.13
N GLY A 140 6.26 17.48 0.19
CA GLY A 140 5.13 17.79 -0.69
C GLY A 140 3.78 17.68 0.04
N PRO A 141 2.64 17.86 -0.65
CA PRO A 141 1.30 17.90 -0.03
C PRO A 141 0.80 16.55 0.56
N CYS A 142 1.66 15.53 0.62
CA CYS A 142 1.31 14.23 1.15
C CYS A 142 1.52 14.21 2.67
N ALA A 143 0.55 13.65 3.40
CA ALA A 143 0.66 13.45 4.84
C ALA A 143 1.73 12.40 5.23
N ALA A 144 2.22 11.57 4.30
CA ALA A 144 3.24 10.57 4.61
C ALA A 144 4.53 11.21 5.13
N GLY A 145 5.05 10.73 6.26
CA GLY A 145 6.23 11.34 6.87
C GLY A 145 5.92 12.57 7.75
N THR A 146 4.67 12.80 8.16
CA THR A 146 4.24 13.96 8.97
C THR A 146 3.59 13.54 10.30
N GLY A 147 3.21 14.48 11.17
CA GLY A 147 2.44 14.20 12.38
C GLY A 147 1.03 13.68 12.11
N SER A 148 0.37 14.20 11.07
CA SER A 148 -0.98 13.79 10.66
C SER A 148 -1.02 12.33 10.26
N PHE A 149 0.07 11.81 9.69
CA PHE A 149 0.19 10.38 9.40
C PHE A 149 0.07 9.53 10.67
N ILE A 150 0.75 9.92 11.75
CA ILE A 150 0.66 9.23 13.04
C ILE A 150 -0.73 9.39 13.65
N ASP A 151 -1.28 10.61 13.66
CA ASP A 151 -2.60 10.90 14.20
C ASP A 151 -3.69 10.01 13.55
N GLN A 152 -3.67 9.90 12.22
CA GLN A 152 -4.60 9.06 11.47
C GLN A 152 -4.48 7.57 11.85
N GLN A 153 -3.27 7.06 12.03
CA GLN A 153 -3.09 5.65 12.42
C GLN A 153 -3.47 5.40 13.88
N ALA A 154 -3.22 6.37 14.77
CA ALA A 154 -3.53 6.28 16.19
C ALA A 154 -5.04 6.28 16.45
N GLN A 155 -5.77 7.23 15.86
CA GLN A 155 -7.22 7.31 15.97
C GLN A 155 -7.90 6.01 15.50
N ARG A 156 -7.39 5.42 14.42
CA ARG A 156 -7.88 4.14 13.90
C ARG A 156 -7.67 2.99 14.89
N LEU A 157 -6.48 2.88 15.49
CA LEU A 157 -6.16 1.80 16.42
C LEU A 157 -6.90 1.96 17.75
N ALA A 158 -7.18 3.19 18.17
CA ALA A 158 -8.00 3.46 19.34
C ALA A 158 -9.41 2.91 19.22
N THR A 159 -10.05 3.01 18.05
CA THR A 159 -11.38 2.40 17.82
C THR A 159 -11.37 0.87 17.99
N SER A 160 -10.21 0.23 17.82
CA SER A 160 -10.05 -1.22 18.07
C SER A 160 -9.77 -1.56 19.53
N LEU A 161 -9.25 -0.62 20.32
CA LEU A 161 -8.89 -0.79 21.73
C LEU A 161 -10.06 -0.44 22.67
N TYR A 162 -10.82 0.60 22.34
CA TYR A 162 -11.94 1.11 23.15
C TYR A 162 -13.27 0.69 22.53
N SER A 163 -13.54 -0.62 22.54
CA SER A 163 -14.82 -1.17 22.11
C SER A 163 -15.89 -0.92 23.18
N SER A 164 -16.42 0.30 23.25
CA SER A 164 -17.76 0.64 23.77
C SER A 164 -17.94 2.16 23.71
N GLN A 165 -18.94 2.59 22.94
CA GLN A 165 -19.38 3.99 22.77
C GLN A 165 -18.29 4.96 22.29
N ALA A 166 -18.30 5.22 20.98
CA ALA A 166 -17.59 6.33 20.37
C ALA A 166 -18.22 7.66 20.85
N ASP A 167 -17.86 8.07 22.06
CA ASP A 167 -18.13 9.41 22.54
C ASP A 167 -17.19 10.36 21.79
N THR A 168 -17.75 11.08 20.83
CA THR A 168 -17.10 11.93 19.82
C THR A 168 -16.54 13.24 20.39
N ASN A 169 -16.07 13.26 21.64
CA ASN A 169 -15.49 14.45 22.22
C ASN A 169 -14.09 14.70 21.60
N PRO A 170 -13.85 15.84 20.92
CA PRO A 170 -12.52 16.22 20.42
C PRO A 170 -11.43 16.18 21.49
N ASP A 171 -11.79 16.35 22.76
CA ASP A 171 -10.87 16.30 23.90
C ASP A 171 -10.29 14.88 24.15
N LYS A 172 -10.91 13.81 23.61
CA LYS A 172 -10.41 12.42 23.78
C LYS A 172 -9.25 12.06 22.85
N ILE A 173 -8.97 12.82 21.79
CA ILE A 173 -7.91 12.44 20.85
C ILE A 173 -6.52 12.52 21.49
N ASP A 174 -6.31 13.49 22.38
CA ASP A 174 -5.01 13.68 23.06
C ASP A 174 -4.78 12.57 24.09
N GLU A 175 -5.84 12.06 24.72
CA GLU A 175 -5.80 10.85 25.57
C GLU A 175 -5.43 9.61 24.73
N ILE A 176 -6.15 9.41 23.62
CA ILE A 176 -5.87 8.32 22.65
C ILE A 176 -4.41 8.35 22.20
N LEU A 177 -3.88 9.51 21.82
CA LEU A 177 -2.51 9.66 21.35
C LEU A 177 -1.49 9.38 22.47
N SER A 178 -1.79 9.80 23.69
CA SER A 178 -0.95 9.55 24.86
C SER A 178 -0.86 8.05 25.17
N GLU A 179 -1.99 7.35 25.15
CA GLU A 179 -2.04 5.89 25.34
C GLU A 179 -1.38 5.13 24.19
N PHE A 180 -1.55 5.62 22.96
CA PHE A 180 -0.89 5.09 21.77
C PHE A 180 0.63 5.15 21.89
N ILE A 181 1.16 6.32 22.30
CA ILE A 181 2.59 6.51 22.55
C ILE A 181 3.06 5.60 23.68
N ALA A 182 2.33 5.53 24.80
CA ALA A 182 2.66 4.70 25.95
C ALA A 182 2.72 3.21 25.59
N LEU A 183 1.80 2.72 24.75
CA LEU A 183 1.78 1.34 24.28
C LEU A 183 2.98 1.03 23.40
N GLY A 184 3.28 1.88 22.41
CA GLY A 184 4.45 1.69 21.55
C GLY A 184 5.79 1.75 22.29
N LEU A 185 5.88 2.50 23.39
CA LEU A 185 7.09 2.59 24.21
C LEU A 185 7.43 1.25 24.89
N ARG A 186 6.45 0.38 25.15
CA ARG A 186 6.65 -0.95 25.75
C ARG A 186 7.44 -1.90 24.83
N SER A 187 7.26 -1.75 23.52
CA SER A 187 7.98 -2.55 22.53
C SER A 187 9.47 -2.22 22.50
N ARG A 188 10.29 -3.28 22.49
CA ARG A 188 11.73 -3.23 22.19
C ARG A 188 12.06 -3.70 20.77
N ARG A 189 11.07 -4.15 19.99
CA ARG A 189 11.27 -4.79 18.69
C ARG A 189 10.24 -4.25 17.67
N PRO A 190 10.61 -3.27 16.83
CA PRO A 190 9.65 -2.69 15.87
C PRO A 190 9.26 -3.72 14.81
N ALA A 191 7.95 -3.82 14.52
CA ALA A 191 7.46 -4.56 13.37
C ALA A 191 7.84 -3.86 12.06
N SER A 192 7.94 -4.62 10.96
CA SER A 192 8.25 -4.06 9.64
C SER A 192 6.99 -3.47 8.99
N VAL A 193 6.64 -2.24 9.36
CA VAL A 193 5.46 -1.53 8.82
C VAL A 193 5.86 -0.68 7.60
N ALA A 194 5.18 -0.89 6.47
CA ALA A 194 5.32 -0.04 5.28
C ALA A 194 4.71 1.35 5.54
N CYS A 195 5.52 2.41 5.50
CA CYS A 195 5.09 3.76 5.90
C CYS A 195 4.89 4.75 4.73
N ARG A 196 4.82 4.28 3.49
CA ARG A 196 4.83 5.13 2.28
C ARG A 196 3.67 6.12 2.19
N CYS A 197 2.47 5.69 2.54
CA CYS A 197 1.31 6.57 2.65
C CYS A 197 0.31 5.99 3.65
N THR A 198 -0.56 6.85 4.18
CA THR A 198 -1.54 6.50 5.22
C THR A 198 -2.42 5.31 4.83
N VAL A 199 -2.85 5.27 3.56
CA VAL A 199 -3.70 4.20 3.02
C VAL A 199 -2.97 2.86 2.96
N PHE A 200 -1.72 2.85 2.49
CA PHE A 200 -0.93 1.62 2.37
C PHE A 200 -0.54 1.09 3.75
N THR A 201 -0.08 1.99 4.62
CA THR A 201 0.24 1.67 6.01
C THR A 201 -0.94 1.04 6.72
N LYS A 202 -2.15 1.51 6.43
CA LYS A 202 -3.37 0.93 6.99
C LYS A 202 -3.57 -0.53 6.62
N SER A 203 -3.53 -0.85 5.33
CA SER A 203 -3.66 -2.23 4.86
C SER A 203 -2.58 -3.13 5.46
N ASP A 204 -1.33 -2.67 5.48
CA ASP A 204 -0.20 -3.44 6.00
C ASP A 204 -0.31 -3.70 7.51
N MET A 205 -0.66 -2.69 8.31
CA MET A 205 -0.89 -2.84 9.74
C MET A 205 -2.03 -3.83 10.04
N ILE A 206 -3.15 -3.78 9.30
CA ILE A 206 -4.27 -4.72 9.48
C ILE A 206 -3.82 -6.14 9.17
N HIS A 207 -3.02 -6.34 8.11
CA HIS A 207 -2.46 -7.65 7.80
C HIS A 207 -1.51 -8.16 8.89
N LEU A 208 -0.67 -7.29 9.47
CA LEU A 208 0.19 -7.64 10.60
C LEU A 208 -0.63 -8.03 11.84
N GLN A 209 -1.71 -7.30 12.14
CA GLN A 209 -2.64 -7.63 13.23
C GLN A 209 -3.32 -8.99 13.00
N ASN A 210 -3.80 -9.26 11.78
CA ASN A 210 -4.40 -10.55 11.42
C ASN A 210 -3.42 -11.73 11.51
N LYS A 211 -2.10 -11.48 11.37
CA LYS A 211 -1.02 -12.46 11.63
C LYS A 211 -0.69 -12.60 13.12
N GLY A 212 -1.31 -11.78 13.97
CA GLY A 212 -1.12 -11.75 15.41
C GLY A 212 0.17 -11.06 15.86
N GLU A 213 0.73 -10.14 15.07
CA GLU A 213 1.78 -9.24 15.57
C GLU A 213 1.24 -8.37 16.71
N GLN A 214 2.07 -8.12 17.72
CA GLN A 214 1.65 -7.34 18.88
C GLN A 214 1.44 -5.88 18.49
N LEU A 215 0.39 -5.27 19.05
CA LEU A 215 0.04 -3.89 18.70
C LEU A 215 1.16 -2.90 19.06
N GLU A 216 1.84 -3.11 20.19
CA GLU A 216 3.01 -2.31 20.59
C GLU A 216 4.17 -2.38 19.60
N ASP A 217 4.43 -3.55 19.01
CA ASP A 217 5.47 -3.74 18.00
C ASP A 217 5.09 -3.05 16.68
N ILE A 218 3.80 -3.08 16.30
CA ILE A 218 3.27 -2.36 15.13
C ILE A 218 3.39 -0.85 15.32
N ILE A 219 2.99 -0.33 16.49
CA ILE A 219 3.09 1.10 16.80
C ILE A 219 4.55 1.57 16.79
N HIS A 220 5.47 0.78 17.35
CA HIS A 220 6.89 1.09 17.28
C HIS A 220 7.42 1.04 15.84
N GLY A 221 7.03 0.03 15.07
CA GLY A 221 7.32 -0.10 13.65
C GLY A 221 6.86 1.10 12.82
N LEU A 222 5.67 1.63 13.12
CA LEU A 222 5.10 2.82 12.49
C LEU A 222 5.98 4.05 12.69
N HIS A 223 6.42 4.33 13.91
CA HIS A 223 7.26 5.49 14.20
C HIS A 223 8.67 5.35 13.60
N VAL A 224 9.24 4.13 13.60
CA VAL A 224 10.50 3.84 12.91
C VAL A 224 10.37 4.05 11.41
N GLY A 225 9.28 3.59 10.79
CA GLY A 225 9.03 3.82 9.36
C GLY A 225 8.76 5.30 9.04
N ASN A 226 8.08 6.04 9.93
CA ASN A 226 7.86 7.47 9.76
C ASN A 226 9.18 8.28 9.84
N ALA A 227 10.05 7.95 10.80
CA ALA A 227 11.40 8.51 10.88
C ALA A 227 12.22 8.15 9.64
N ARG A 228 12.15 6.88 9.18
CA ARG A 228 12.82 6.42 7.96
C ARG A 228 12.42 7.26 6.75
N ASN A 229 11.13 7.52 6.56
CA ASN A 229 10.65 8.34 5.45
C ASN A 229 11.20 9.76 5.52
N TYR A 230 11.23 10.36 6.71
CA TYR A 230 11.84 11.67 6.90
C TYR A 230 13.32 11.64 6.48
N MET A 231 14.06 10.62 6.90
CA MET A 231 15.46 10.46 6.55
C MET A 231 15.67 10.26 5.04
N SER A 232 14.85 9.46 4.36
CA SER A 232 15.01 9.23 2.91
C SER A 232 14.57 10.43 2.07
N THR A 233 13.44 11.05 2.40
CA THR A 233 12.80 12.08 1.54
C THR A 233 13.23 13.51 1.86
N ILE A 234 13.43 13.84 3.14
CA ILE A 234 13.75 15.19 3.59
C ILE A 234 15.27 15.36 3.75
N VAL A 235 15.92 14.42 4.45
CA VAL A 235 17.39 14.45 4.65
C VAL A 235 18.14 13.93 3.42
N SER A 236 17.66 12.84 2.81
CA SER A 236 18.29 12.20 1.66
C SER A 236 19.76 11.83 1.94
N ASN A 237 20.71 12.26 1.11
CA ASN A 237 22.15 11.97 1.25
C ASN A 237 22.92 13.11 1.93
N ARG A 238 22.22 14.07 2.56
CA ARG A 238 22.87 15.24 3.16
C ARG A 238 23.59 14.88 4.44
N LYS A 239 24.77 15.46 4.60
CA LYS A 239 25.50 15.41 5.86
C LYS A 239 24.78 16.30 6.86
N LEU A 240 24.40 15.71 7.99
CA LEU A 240 23.83 16.44 9.12
C LEU A 240 24.96 16.97 9.99
N GLU A 241 24.89 18.25 10.35
CA GLU A 241 25.88 18.88 11.23
C GLU A 241 25.29 19.06 12.63
N PRO A 242 25.95 18.55 13.68
CA PRO A 242 25.53 18.81 15.06
C PRO A 242 25.92 20.23 15.51
N PRO A 243 25.18 20.84 16.45
CA PRO A 243 24.00 20.30 17.15
C PRO A 243 22.75 20.19 16.26
N ILE A 244 22.01 19.09 16.42
CA ILE A 244 20.79 18.77 15.66
C ILE A 244 19.59 18.89 16.60
N VAL A 245 18.65 19.76 16.28
CA VAL A 245 17.44 19.99 17.08
C VAL A 245 16.18 19.47 16.38
N LEU A 246 15.22 18.93 17.14
CA LEU A 246 13.89 18.56 16.64
C LEU A 246 12.81 19.47 17.22
N ILE A 247 12.06 20.14 16.35
CA ILE A 247 11.02 21.11 16.64
C ILE A 247 9.68 20.70 16.02
N GLY A 248 8.59 21.36 16.41
CA GLY A 248 7.23 21.07 15.95
C GLY A 248 6.49 20.04 16.82
N GLY A 249 5.23 19.78 16.50
CA GLY A 249 4.33 18.95 17.33
C GLY A 249 4.86 17.55 17.67
N LEU A 250 5.55 16.88 16.72
CA LEU A 250 6.07 15.53 16.97
C LEU A 250 7.30 15.49 17.89
N SER A 251 7.88 16.64 18.24
CA SER A 251 8.90 16.70 19.29
C SER A 251 8.38 16.26 20.67
N LEU A 252 7.06 16.37 20.91
CA LEU A 252 6.40 15.89 22.13
C LEU A 252 6.18 14.36 22.12
N ASN A 253 6.28 13.71 20.96
CA ASN A 253 6.06 12.28 20.83
C ASN A 253 7.35 11.51 21.16
N ALA A 254 7.44 10.98 22.38
CA ALA A 254 8.63 10.31 22.89
C ALA A 254 9.08 9.09 22.06
N ILE A 255 8.16 8.35 21.43
CA ILE A 255 8.52 7.21 20.57
C ILE A 255 9.02 7.66 19.19
N GLN A 256 8.50 8.77 18.66
CA GLN A 256 9.04 9.40 17.44
C GLN A 256 10.44 9.94 17.69
N VAL A 257 10.68 10.60 18.83
CA VAL A 257 12.03 11.04 19.25
C VAL A 257 12.96 9.84 19.38
N ARG A 258 12.51 8.73 20.01
CA ARG A 258 13.26 7.48 20.10
C ARG A 258 13.59 6.91 18.71
N ALA A 259 12.68 6.99 17.76
CA ALA A 259 12.89 6.53 16.39
C ALA A 259 13.95 7.39 15.67
N PHE A 260 13.90 8.71 15.77
CA PHE A 260 14.95 9.57 15.20
C PHE A 260 16.31 9.37 15.86
N ARG A 261 16.37 9.09 17.16
CA ARG A 261 17.61 8.78 17.86
C ARG A 261 18.32 7.51 17.39
N GLN A 262 17.64 6.64 16.65
CA GLN A 262 18.29 5.51 15.98
C GLN A 262 19.17 5.97 14.80
N TYR A 263 18.86 7.13 14.21
CA TYR A 263 19.61 7.75 13.12
C TYR A 263 20.56 8.83 13.62
N VAL A 264 20.12 9.62 14.61
CA VAL A 264 20.86 10.75 15.19
C VAL A 264 20.86 10.61 16.72
N PRO A 265 21.80 9.84 17.30
CA PRO A 265 21.86 9.61 18.76
C PRO A 265 21.92 10.90 19.59
N GLU A 266 22.57 11.94 19.07
CA GLU A 266 22.77 13.26 19.67
C GLU A 266 21.60 14.24 19.49
N LEU A 267 20.44 13.78 19.00
CA LEU A 267 19.28 14.63 18.75
C LEU A 267 18.77 15.34 20.01
N ILE A 268 18.70 16.66 19.93
CA ILE A 268 18.23 17.55 20.99
C ILE A 268 16.76 17.92 20.72
N VAL A 269 15.93 17.89 21.76
CA VAL A 269 14.60 18.53 21.72
C VAL A 269 14.70 19.78 22.59
N PRO A 270 14.71 20.99 22.01
CA PRO A 270 14.85 22.23 22.78
C PRO A 270 13.59 22.51 23.61
N PRO A 271 13.68 23.34 24.67
CA PRO A 271 12.50 23.82 25.37
C PRO A 271 11.60 24.62 24.42
N HIS A 272 10.29 24.64 24.67
CA HIS A 272 9.28 25.32 23.84
C HIS A 272 9.27 24.86 22.37
N SER A 273 9.70 23.62 22.09
CA SER A 273 9.91 23.08 20.74
C SER A 273 8.69 23.18 19.81
N THR A 274 7.47 23.27 20.34
CA THR A 274 6.23 23.45 19.57
C THR A 274 5.93 24.89 19.20
N SER A 275 6.47 25.86 19.94
CA SER A 275 6.11 27.28 19.85
C SER A 275 7.21 28.14 19.23
N LEU A 276 8.26 27.52 18.69
CA LEU A 276 9.40 28.25 18.11
C LEU A 276 9.04 29.04 16.86
N GLY A 277 8.07 28.58 16.05
CA GLY A 277 7.51 29.39 14.95
C GLY A 277 6.85 30.67 15.47
N ALA A 278 6.02 30.54 16.51
CA ALA A 278 5.37 31.67 17.17
C ALA A 278 6.40 32.63 17.81
N LEU A 279 7.44 32.10 18.44
CA LEU A 279 8.52 32.91 18.99
C LEU A 279 9.26 33.69 17.91
N GLY A 280 9.60 33.05 16.80
CA GLY A 280 10.29 33.71 15.68
C GLY A 280 9.51 34.86 15.10
N VAL A 281 8.20 34.68 14.84
CA VAL A 281 7.38 35.74 14.28
C VAL A 281 7.18 36.91 15.26
N ALA A 282 7.14 36.64 16.58
CA ALA A 282 7.12 37.70 17.59
C ALA A 282 8.42 38.53 17.58
N ILE A 283 9.58 37.87 17.44
CA ILE A 283 10.88 38.53 17.32
C ILE A 283 10.94 39.37 16.03
N GLN A 284 10.47 38.83 14.91
CA GLN A 284 10.43 39.55 13.64
C GLN A 284 9.53 40.79 13.70
N ALA A 285 8.35 40.68 14.33
CA ALA A 285 7.45 41.82 14.51
C ALA A 285 8.10 42.92 15.38
N LEU A 286 8.82 42.54 16.43
CA LEU A 286 9.61 43.45 17.27
C LEU A 286 10.74 44.14 16.46
N GLU A 287 11.50 43.38 15.68
CA GLU A 287 12.60 43.90 14.84
C GLU A 287 12.10 44.82 13.72
N ALA A 288 10.95 44.52 13.14
CA ALA A 288 10.30 45.35 12.13
C ALA A 288 9.66 46.62 12.73
N GLY A 289 9.60 46.74 14.06
CA GLY A 289 8.94 47.85 14.75
C GLY A 289 7.43 47.90 14.49
N HIS A 290 6.81 46.77 14.16
CA HIS A 290 5.38 46.70 13.88
C HIS A 290 4.57 47.01 15.14
N ARG A 291 3.50 47.79 14.97
CA ARG A 291 2.55 48.16 16.02
C ARG A 291 1.16 47.91 15.48
N GLY A 292 0.42 47.04 16.16
CA GLY A 292 -0.87 46.56 15.71
C GLY A 292 -1.43 45.55 16.69
N SER A 293 -2.37 45.99 17.54
CA SER A 293 -3.13 45.09 18.41
C SER A 293 -4.49 44.83 17.76
N CYS A 294 -4.70 43.64 17.21
CA CYS A 294 -6.01 43.22 16.71
C CYS A 294 -6.87 42.66 17.87
N SER A 295 -8.19 42.78 17.78
CA SER A 295 -9.09 42.26 18.81
C SER A 295 -9.78 40.97 18.36
N ALA A 296 -10.15 40.10 19.30
CA ALA A 296 -10.92 38.89 19.00
C ALA A 296 -12.26 39.18 18.28
N LYS A 297 -12.81 40.40 18.44
CA LYS A 297 -14.05 40.84 17.78
C LYS A 297 -13.88 41.05 16.27
N ASP A 298 -12.67 41.33 15.81
CA ASP A 298 -12.38 41.59 14.40
C ASP A 298 -12.40 40.30 13.57
N ILE A 299 -12.02 39.17 14.17
CA ILE A 299 -12.13 37.83 13.55
C ILE A 299 -13.60 37.46 13.34
N VAL A 300 -14.45 37.70 14.35
CA VAL A 300 -15.87 37.31 14.33
C VAL A 300 -16.71 38.16 13.38
N ASN A 301 -16.31 39.42 13.12
CA ASN A 301 -17.06 40.37 12.30
C ASN A 301 -16.65 40.38 10.81
N ALA A 302 -15.61 39.64 10.42
CA ALA A 302 -15.18 39.58 9.02
C ALA A 302 -16.23 38.84 8.16
N LYS A 303 -16.83 39.54 7.18
CA LYS A 303 -17.81 38.93 6.26
C LYS A 303 -17.16 37.82 5.44
N GLU A 304 -17.85 36.68 5.38
CA GLU A 304 -17.52 35.57 4.50
C GLU A 304 -17.66 35.99 3.02
N THR A 305 -16.55 36.16 2.32
CA THR A 305 -16.53 36.27 0.85
C THR A 305 -16.14 34.93 0.26
N HIS A 306 -17.13 34.18 -0.23
CA HIS A 306 -16.89 32.91 -0.90
C HIS A 306 -16.81 33.10 -2.42
N GLY A 307 -15.76 32.54 -3.03
CA GLY A 307 -15.71 32.35 -4.48
C GLY A 307 -16.65 31.23 -4.93
N PRO A 308 -17.04 31.17 -6.22
CA PRO A 308 -17.89 30.09 -6.73
C PRO A 308 -17.21 28.72 -6.59
N VAL A 309 -17.92 27.76 -6.00
CA VAL A 309 -17.49 26.37 -5.82
C VAL A 309 -18.20 25.49 -6.85
N PRO A 310 -17.50 24.54 -7.53
CA PRO A 310 -18.14 23.66 -8.50
C PRO A 310 -19.13 22.70 -7.81
N THR A 311 -20.35 22.59 -8.36
CA THR A 311 -21.43 21.74 -7.80
C THR A 311 -21.83 20.60 -8.74
N ALA A 312 -22.47 19.58 -8.16
CA ALA A 312 -23.07 18.43 -8.81
C ALA A 312 -24.60 18.43 -8.61
N SER A 313 -25.29 17.52 -9.29
CA SER A 313 -26.74 17.36 -9.17
C SER A 313 -27.13 16.83 -7.78
N LYS A 314 -28.34 17.17 -7.33
CA LYS A 314 -28.92 16.66 -6.09
C LYS A 314 -29.01 15.12 -6.08
N LEU A 315 -28.71 14.52 -4.93
CA LEU A 315 -28.86 13.08 -4.70
C LEU A 315 -30.34 12.73 -4.50
N VAL A 316 -30.94 12.04 -5.46
CA VAL A 316 -32.32 11.54 -5.38
C VAL A 316 -32.37 10.14 -5.94
N LEU A 317 -32.91 9.20 -5.17
CA LEU A 317 -33.11 7.82 -5.62
C LEU A 317 -34.45 7.70 -6.35
N LYS A 318 -34.45 7.33 -7.64
CA LYS A 318 -35.66 7.27 -8.47
C LYS A 318 -35.91 5.91 -9.12
N LYS A 319 -34.85 5.18 -9.49
CA LYS A 319 -34.90 3.94 -10.28
C LYS A 319 -34.57 2.70 -9.47
N THR A 320 -33.82 2.87 -8.38
CA THR A 320 -33.38 1.79 -7.51
C THR A 320 -34.39 1.57 -6.39
N ASP A 321 -34.86 0.34 -6.23
CA ASP A 321 -35.59 -0.06 -5.03
C ASP A 321 -34.58 -0.30 -3.89
N PHE A 322 -34.81 0.35 -2.74
CA PHE A 322 -33.89 0.32 -1.60
C PHE A 322 -34.57 -0.33 -0.40
N PRO A 323 -34.16 -1.53 0.01
CA PRO A 323 -34.71 -2.18 1.19
C PRO A 323 -34.23 -1.45 2.45
N GLU A 324 -35.17 -0.78 3.14
CA GLU A 324 -34.93 -0.09 4.41
C GLU A 324 -34.67 -1.10 5.56
N GLU A 325 -35.39 -2.23 5.59
CA GLU A 325 -35.23 -3.25 6.64
C GLU A 325 -34.46 -4.49 6.17
N THR A 326 -33.28 -4.69 6.76
CA THR A 326 -32.40 -5.82 6.47
C THR A 326 -32.52 -6.97 7.49
N ALA A 327 -33.34 -6.84 8.55
CA ALA A 327 -33.51 -7.87 9.56
C ALA A 327 -34.08 -9.18 8.97
N VAL A 328 -33.59 -10.32 9.47
CA VAL A 328 -34.13 -11.63 9.12
C VAL A 328 -35.41 -11.87 9.91
N GLN A 329 -36.49 -12.27 9.23
CA GLN A 329 -37.71 -12.67 9.91
C GLN A 329 -37.48 -14.01 10.62
N ARG A 330 -37.49 -14.00 11.96
CA ARG A 330 -37.31 -15.20 12.77
C ARG A 330 -38.53 -16.11 12.62
N LYS A 331 -38.42 -17.18 11.83
CA LYS A 331 -39.42 -18.25 11.80
C LYS A 331 -39.16 -19.24 12.96
N PRO A 332 -40.20 -19.75 13.64
CA PRO A 332 -40.03 -20.80 14.63
C PRO A 332 -39.51 -22.08 13.96
N PHE A 333 -38.41 -22.65 14.49
CA PHE A 333 -37.79 -23.86 13.95
C PHE A 333 -38.61 -25.11 14.27
N ALA A 334 -38.88 -25.94 13.26
CA ALA A 334 -39.26 -27.34 13.49
C ALA A 334 -37.99 -28.11 13.91
N SER A 335 -38.03 -28.78 15.06
CA SER A 335 -36.85 -29.41 15.66
C SER A 335 -36.74 -30.90 15.29
N PRO A 336 -35.55 -31.42 14.90
CA PRO A 336 -34.33 -30.70 14.51
C PRO A 336 -34.33 -30.39 13.00
N GLY A 337 -34.17 -29.11 12.64
CA GLY A 337 -34.02 -28.68 11.24
C GLY A 337 -32.59 -28.86 10.73
N THR A 338 -32.41 -29.15 9.45
CA THR A 338 -31.09 -29.15 8.79
C THR A 338 -30.76 -27.75 8.27
N ALA A 339 -29.50 -27.31 8.41
CA ALA A 339 -29.05 -26.01 7.90
C ALA A 339 -27.59 -26.04 7.45
N TYR A 340 -27.19 -25.01 6.70
CA TYR A 340 -25.82 -24.82 6.20
C TYR A 340 -25.27 -23.47 6.66
N LEU A 341 -24.01 -23.46 7.08
CA LEU A 341 -23.34 -22.29 7.67
C LEU A 341 -22.27 -21.75 6.71
N GLY A 342 -22.41 -20.49 6.30
CA GLY A 342 -21.35 -19.77 5.59
C GLY A 342 -20.78 -18.67 6.46
N ILE A 343 -19.46 -18.52 6.47
CA ILE A 343 -18.76 -17.51 7.26
C ILE A 343 -17.84 -16.70 6.35
N ASP A 344 -18.01 -15.39 6.29
CA ASP A 344 -17.17 -14.45 5.54
C ASP A 344 -16.26 -13.69 6.52
N ILE A 345 -14.97 -14.04 6.50
CA ILE A 345 -13.94 -13.49 7.37
C ILE A 345 -13.16 -12.42 6.62
N GLY A 346 -13.75 -11.24 6.53
CA GLY A 346 -13.13 -10.05 5.96
C GLY A 346 -12.04 -9.45 6.86
N SER A 347 -11.20 -8.60 6.26
CA SER A 347 -10.13 -7.88 6.96
C SER A 347 -10.65 -6.89 8.01
N THR A 348 -11.86 -6.38 7.81
CA THR A 348 -12.52 -5.38 8.67
C THR A 348 -13.72 -5.93 9.42
N THR A 349 -14.46 -6.86 8.81
CA THR A 349 -15.72 -7.40 9.34
C THR A 349 -15.75 -8.90 9.18
N THR A 350 -16.23 -9.62 10.20
CA THR A 350 -16.56 -11.04 10.13
C THR A 350 -18.07 -11.18 10.12
N LYS A 351 -18.60 -11.98 9.22
CA LYS A 351 -20.04 -12.25 9.10
C LYS A 351 -20.30 -13.75 9.02
N TYR A 352 -21.50 -14.17 9.42
CA TYR A 352 -22.02 -15.46 9.02
C TYR A 352 -23.45 -15.36 8.53
N THR A 353 -23.84 -16.37 7.74
CA THR A 353 -25.20 -16.63 7.30
C THR A 353 -25.51 -18.10 7.54
N LEU A 354 -26.64 -18.37 8.15
CA LEU A 354 -27.21 -19.71 8.29
C LEU A 354 -28.41 -19.80 7.34
N ILE A 355 -28.42 -20.81 6.47
CA ILE A 355 -29.49 -21.07 5.51
C ILE A 355 -30.16 -22.42 5.77
N ASP A 356 -31.47 -22.51 5.50
CA ASP A 356 -32.18 -23.79 5.50
C ASP A 356 -31.98 -24.57 4.18
N GLU A 357 -32.57 -25.76 4.08
CA GLU A 357 -32.52 -26.60 2.87
C GLU A 357 -33.17 -25.93 1.64
N GLY A 358 -34.04 -24.93 1.85
CA GLY A 358 -34.64 -24.13 0.78
C GLY A 358 -33.75 -22.97 0.29
N GLY A 359 -32.58 -22.77 0.89
CA GLY A 359 -31.68 -21.66 0.56
C GLY A 359 -32.09 -20.32 1.18
N GLU A 360 -33.06 -20.31 2.10
CA GLU A 360 -33.53 -19.10 2.77
C GLU A 360 -32.64 -18.76 3.97
N ILE A 361 -32.34 -17.47 4.16
CA ILE A 361 -31.54 -17.01 5.30
C ILE A 361 -32.40 -17.04 6.57
N ILE A 362 -32.06 -17.94 7.50
CA ILE A 362 -32.77 -18.14 8.77
C ILE A 362 -32.07 -17.45 9.95
N HIS A 363 -30.75 -17.21 9.85
CA HIS A 363 -29.99 -16.44 10.82
C HIS A 363 -28.78 -15.78 10.16
N LYS A 364 -28.35 -14.64 10.69
CA LYS A 364 -27.13 -13.97 10.25
C LYS A 364 -26.56 -13.10 11.36
N CYS A 365 -25.28 -12.83 11.27
CA CYS A 365 -24.64 -11.82 12.11
C CYS A 365 -23.51 -11.13 11.35
N TYR A 366 -23.29 -9.85 11.66
CA TYR A 366 -22.28 -8.99 11.07
C TYR A 366 -21.59 -8.23 12.21
N VAL A 367 -20.28 -8.42 12.38
CA VAL A 367 -19.50 -7.73 13.42
C VAL A 367 -18.14 -7.29 12.89
N PRO A 368 -17.51 -6.25 13.49
CA PRO A 368 -16.12 -5.90 13.19
C PRO A 368 -15.13 -7.01 13.58
N THR A 369 -14.16 -7.33 12.71
CA THR A 369 -13.13 -8.38 12.94
C THR A 369 -12.10 -7.97 14.01
N GLN A 370 -11.85 -6.66 14.15
CA GLN A 370 -10.90 -6.08 15.10
C GLN A 370 -9.47 -6.68 15.04
N GLY A 371 -9.03 -7.17 13.88
CA GLY A 371 -7.72 -7.81 13.73
C GLY A 371 -7.61 -9.19 14.39
N LYS A 372 -8.72 -9.74 14.89
CA LYS A 372 -8.78 -10.99 15.65
C LYS A 372 -9.80 -11.95 15.03
N PRO A 373 -9.47 -12.56 13.88
CA PRO A 373 -10.44 -13.32 13.08
C PRO A 373 -11.12 -14.44 13.88
N ILE A 374 -10.37 -15.19 14.69
CA ILE A 374 -10.93 -16.37 15.35
C ILE A 374 -11.65 -16.04 16.63
N GLU A 375 -11.08 -15.18 17.50
CA GLU A 375 -11.83 -14.70 18.68
C GLU A 375 -13.17 -14.09 18.26
N THR A 376 -13.20 -13.36 17.14
CA THR A 376 -14.44 -12.80 16.59
C THR A 376 -15.38 -13.89 16.07
N THR A 377 -14.87 -14.87 15.32
CA THR A 377 -15.67 -16.03 14.91
C THR A 377 -16.23 -16.80 16.10
N GLN A 378 -15.46 -17.04 17.17
CA GLN A 378 -15.93 -17.70 18.38
C GLN A 378 -17.07 -16.91 19.04
N LYS A 379 -16.96 -15.58 19.13
CA LYS A 379 -18.05 -14.72 19.62
C LYS A 379 -19.31 -14.87 18.77
N LEU A 380 -19.16 -14.89 17.45
CA LEU A 380 -20.28 -15.08 16.52
C LEU A 380 -20.94 -16.46 16.67
N LEU A 381 -20.13 -17.52 16.73
CA LEU A 381 -20.63 -18.89 16.91
C LEU A 381 -21.28 -19.07 18.28
N LYS A 382 -20.80 -18.36 19.31
CA LYS A 382 -21.44 -18.32 20.63
C LYS A 382 -22.82 -17.67 20.54
N THR A 383 -22.95 -16.52 19.87
CA THR A 383 -24.27 -15.90 19.63
C THR A 383 -25.21 -16.86 18.90
N LEU A 384 -24.71 -17.58 17.90
CA LEU A 384 -25.50 -18.58 17.18
C LEU A 384 -25.94 -19.74 18.10
N GLN A 385 -25.03 -20.25 18.93
CA GLN A 385 -25.30 -21.30 19.91
C GLN A 385 -26.33 -20.84 20.95
N ASP A 386 -26.18 -19.63 21.50
CA ASP A 386 -27.06 -19.08 22.53
C ASP A 386 -28.49 -18.82 21.98
N GLU A 387 -28.60 -18.34 20.74
CA GLU A 387 -29.89 -18.00 20.14
C GLU A 387 -30.63 -19.20 19.53
N ILE A 388 -29.91 -20.17 18.95
CA ILE A 388 -30.50 -21.31 18.23
C ILE A 388 -30.46 -22.60 19.07
N GLY A 389 -29.40 -22.83 19.85
CA GLY A 389 -29.19 -24.07 20.62
C GLY A 389 -29.15 -25.32 19.74
N ASP A 390 -29.57 -26.46 20.27
CA ASP A 390 -29.56 -27.76 19.57
C ASP A 390 -30.72 -27.97 18.59
N ARG A 391 -31.50 -26.90 18.30
CA ARG A 391 -32.67 -26.97 17.41
C ARG A 391 -32.31 -27.19 15.94
N ILE A 392 -31.05 -26.98 15.57
CA ILE A 392 -30.56 -27.05 14.19
C ILE A 392 -29.30 -27.90 14.13
N ARG A 393 -29.27 -28.81 13.16
CA ARG A 393 -28.07 -29.54 12.78
C ARG A 393 -27.40 -28.86 11.59
N ILE A 394 -26.16 -28.42 11.76
CA ILE A 394 -25.33 -27.89 10.66
C ILE A 394 -24.85 -29.07 9.82
N ALA A 395 -25.37 -29.22 8.60
CA ALA A 395 -25.01 -30.30 7.67
C ALA A 395 -23.83 -29.96 6.76
N GLY A 396 -23.42 -28.69 6.72
CA GLY A 396 -22.20 -28.27 6.06
C GLY A 396 -21.79 -26.86 6.46
N ALA A 397 -20.49 -26.62 6.52
CA ALA A 397 -19.91 -25.32 6.83
C ALA A 397 -18.90 -24.89 5.77
N ALA A 398 -18.93 -23.61 5.41
CA ALA A 398 -17.97 -23.00 4.51
C ALA A 398 -17.40 -21.68 5.04
N THR A 399 -16.17 -21.39 4.63
CA THR A 399 -15.50 -20.12 4.91
C THR A 399 -15.10 -19.38 3.63
N THR A 400 -15.19 -18.06 3.67
CA THR A 400 -14.73 -17.14 2.62
C THR A 400 -14.12 -15.86 3.20
N GLY A 401 -13.68 -14.94 2.34
CA GLY A 401 -12.98 -13.72 2.74
C GLY A 401 -11.48 -13.92 2.99
N SER A 402 -10.80 -12.85 3.41
CA SER A 402 -9.34 -12.83 3.59
C SER A 402 -8.81 -13.75 4.71
N GLY A 403 -9.63 -14.05 5.72
CA GLY A 403 -9.29 -14.93 6.85
C GLY A 403 -9.82 -16.37 6.71
N ARG A 404 -10.35 -16.73 5.53
CA ARG A 404 -11.02 -18.02 5.28
C ARG A 404 -10.18 -19.24 5.64
N ASN A 405 -8.90 -19.28 5.26
CA ASN A 405 -8.05 -20.45 5.49
C ASN A 405 -7.84 -20.67 7.00
N VAL A 406 -7.57 -19.58 7.70
CA VAL A 406 -7.33 -19.55 9.16
C VAL A 406 -8.55 -20.05 9.93
N VAL A 407 -9.73 -19.51 9.63
CA VAL A 407 -10.97 -19.91 10.31
C VAL A 407 -11.49 -21.25 9.80
N GLY A 408 -11.27 -21.56 8.53
CA GLY A 408 -11.66 -22.83 7.92
C GLY A 408 -10.91 -24.01 8.52
N GLU A 409 -9.60 -23.88 8.73
CA GLU A 409 -8.80 -24.88 9.46
C GLU A 409 -9.21 -24.98 10.93
N PHE A 410 -9.48 -23.84 11.59
CA PHE A 410 -9.92 -23.81 12.98
C PHE A 410 -11.26 -24.54 13.21
N LEU A 411 -12.19 -24.41 12.26
CA LEU A 411 -13.53 -25.02 12.32
C LEU A 411 -13.61 -26.39 11.64
N ASP A 412 -12.54 -26.81 10.97
CA ASP A 412 -12.52 -27.94 10.02
C ASP A 412 -13.69 -27.88 9.01
N THR A 413 -13.85 -26.71 8.36
CA THR A 413 -14.96 -26.52 7.42
C THR A 413 -14.86 -27.41 6.20
N ASP A 414 -16.02 -27.77 5.65
CA ASP A 414 -16.12 -28.66 4.49
C ASP A 414 -15.57 -28.02 3.23
N LEU A 415 -15.80 -26.71 3.10
CA LEU A 415 -15.47 -25.94 1.91
C LEU A 415 -14.81 -24.60 2.27
N ILE A 416 -13.69 -24.29 1.61
CA ILE A 416 -13.02 -22.99 1.70
C ILE A 416 -13.00 -22.39 0.30
N ILE A 417 -13.70 -21.27 0.09
CA ILE A 417 -13.81 -20.60 -1.22
C ILE A 417 -13.37 -19.14 -1.18
N ASP A 418 -12.83 -18.65 -2.28
CA ASP A 418 -12.50 -17.24 -2.42
C ASP A 418 -13.77 -16.36 -2.44
N GLU A 419 -13.60 -15.11 -2.04
CA GLU A 419 -14.69 -14.14 -1.90
C GLU A 419 -15.34 -13.75 -3.23
N ILE A 420 -14.61 -13.77 -4.35
CA ILE A 420 -15.17 -13.43 -5.67
C ILE A 420 -16.18 -14.49 -6.07
N THR A 421 -15.80 -15.76 -5.93
CA THR A 421 -16.69 -16.90 -6.21
C THR A 421 -17.89 -16.91 -5.27
N ALA A 422 -17.69 -16.67 -3.97
CA ALA A 422 -18.78 -16.63 -3.00
C ALA A 422 -19.79 -15.50 -3.31
N HIS A 423 -19.32 -14.27 -3.52
CA HIS A 423 -20.19 -13.15 -3.88
C HIS A 423 -20.92 -13.38 -5.21
N ALA A 424 -20.24 -13.94 -6.22
CA ALA A 424 -20.87 -14.26 -7.50
C ALA A 424 -21.98 -15.30 -7.35
N ARG A 425 -21.73 -16.39 -6.60
CA ARG A 425 -22.75 -17.44 -6.38
C ARG A 425 -23.96 -16.91 -5.61
N GLY A 426 -23.73 -16.13 -4.55
CA GLY A 426 -24.80 -15.52 -3.77
C GLY A 426 -25.62 -14.50 -4.58
N ALA A 427 -24.99 -13.74 -5.47
CA ALA A 427 -25.69 -12.79 -6.34
C ALA A 427 -26.57 -13.50 -7.37
N VAL A 428 -26.06 -14.58 -7.98
CA VAL A 428 -26.81 -15.41 -8.94
C VAL A 428 -28.02 -16.07 -8.28
N GLU A 429 -27.89 -16.49 -7.02
CA GLU A 429 -29.00 -17.09 -6.28
C GLU A 429 -30.16 -16.10 -6.09
N ILE A 430 -29.82 -14.85 -5.80
CA ILE A 430 -30.82 -13.78 -5.62
C ILE A 430 -31.43 -13.33 -6.94
N ASP A 431 -30.60 -13.16 -7.98
CA ASP A 431 -31.05 -12.76 -9.31
C ASP A 431 -30.19 -13.44 -10.38
N PRO A 432 -30.68 -14.51 -11.05
CA PRO A 432 -29.94 -15.21 -12.10
C PRO A 432 -29.60 -14.35 -13.32
N SER A 433 -30.26 -13.19 -13.47
CA SER A 433 -30.01 -12.25 -14.57
C SER A 433 -28.90 -11.23 -14.27
N VAL A 434 -28.33 -11.24 -13.06
CA VAL A 434 -27.20 -10.37 -12.70
C VAL A 434 -26.01 -10.62 -13.61
N ASP A 435 -25.46 -9.53 -14.16
CA ASP A 435 -24.30 -9.60 -15.07
C ASP A 435 -23.10 -8.81 -14.56
N THR A 436 -23.30 -7.96 -13.54
CA THR A 436 -22.27 -7.09 -12.99
C THR A 436 -22.48 -6.95 -11.49
N ILE A 437 -21.42 -7.17 -10.73
CA ILE A 437 -21.39 -6.87 -9.29
C ILE A 437 -20.44 -5.71 -9.06
N PHE A 438 -20.94 -4.70 -8.37
CA PHE A 438 -20.13 -3.70 -7.69
C PHE A 438 -20.10 -4.02 -6.22
N GLU A 439 -18.93 -4.27 -5.65
CA GLU A 439 -18.76 -4.49 -4.23
C GLU A 439 -17.78 -3.44 -3.69
N ILE A 440 -18.22 -2.65 -2.71
CA ILE A 440 -17.35 -1.72 -2.01
C ILE A 440 -17.26 -2.21 -0.57
N GLY A 441 -16.12 -2.82 -0.23
CA GLY A 441 -15.85 -3.34 1.09
C GLY A 441 -15.31 -2.27 2.04
N GLY A 442 -14.78 -2.73 3.17
CA GLY A 442 -14.13 -1.87 4.16
C GLY A 442 -12.75 -1.37 3.71
N GLN A 443 -11.91 -2.23 3.13
CA GLN A 443 -10.53 -1.91 2.69
C GLN A 443 -10.31 -2.09 1.19
N ASP A 444 -11.14 -2.90 0.55
CA ASP A 444 -11.04 -3.25 -0.83
C ASP A 444 -12.38 -3.03 -1.53
N SER A 445 -12.32 -2.90 -2.84
CA SER A 445 -13.48 -2.73 -3.69
C SER A 445 -13.30 -3.62 -4.91
N LYS A 446 -14.36 -4.28 -5.33
CA LYS A 446 -14.33 -5.36 -6.31
C LYS A 446 -15.37 -5.15 -7.39
N TYR A 447 -14.93 -5.33 -8.62
CA TYR A 447 -15.77 -5.47 -9.78
C TYR A 447 -15.82 -6.94 -10.20
N ILE A 448 -17.00 -7.48 -10.47
CA ILE A 448 -17.16 -8.85 -10.99
C ILE A 448 -18.11 -8.82 -12.18
N HIS A 449 -17.68 -9.39 -13.32
CA HIS A 449 -18.55 -9.67 -14.45
C HIS A 449 -19.01 -11.11 -14.41
N ILE A 450 -20.33 -11.31 -14.47
CA ILE A 450 -20.96 -12.62 -14.50
C ILE A 450 -21.53 -12.87 -15.89
N ALA A 451 -21.33 -14.08 -16.40
CA ALA A 451 -22.05 -14.54 -17.58
C ALA A 451 -22.44 -16.01 -17.40
N ARG A 452 -23.71 -16.32 -17.73
CA ARG A 452 -24.29 -17.66 -17.54
C ARG A 452 -24.02 -18.20 -16.14
N THR A 453 -24.30 -17.39 -15.13
CA THR A 453 -24.14 -17.71 -13.70
C THR A 453 -22.71 -17.95 -13.17
N TYR A 454 -21.67 -17.77 -14.00
CA TYR A 454 -20.27 -17.88 -13.56
C TYR A 454 -19.51 -16.55 -13.66
N PRO A 455 -18.59 -16.26 -12.72
CA PRO A 455 -17.68 -15.13 -12.85
C PRO A 455 -16.69 -15.38 -14.00
N LEU A 456 -16.62 -14.45 -14.94
CA LEU A 456 -15.73 -14.51 -16.12
C LEU A 456 -14.62 -13.45 -16.13
N ASP A 457 -14.83 -12.35 -15.42
CA ASP A 457 -13.85 -11.28 -15.27
C ASP A 457 -14.03 -10.65 -13.89
N PHE A 458 -12.94 -10.18 -13.32
CA PHE A 458 -12.96 -9.46 -12.06
C PHE A 458 -11.83 -8.44 -12.01
N ASP A 459 -12.01 -7.41 -11.20
CA ASP A 459 -10.91 -6.58 -10.76
C ASP A 459 -11.10 -6.18 -9.30
N MET A 460 -9.99 -5.85 -8.67
CA MET A 460 -9.96 -5.30 -7.33
C MET A 460 -9.04 -4.09 -7.33
N ASN A 461 -9.33 -3.11 -6.48
CA ASN A 461 -8.39 -2.02 -6.22
C ASN A 461 -7.00 -2.62 -5.91
N LYS A 462 -5.98 -2.21 -6.68
CA LYS A 462 -4.67 -2.89 -6.69
C LYS A 462 -4.03 -2.95 -5.29
N VAL A 463 -3.93 -1.78 -4.65
CA VAL A 463 -3.32 -1.66 -3.31
C VAL A 463 -3.99 -0.57 -2.44
N CYS A 464 -4.67 0.39 -3.06
CA CYS A 464 -5.15 1.60 -2.39
C CYS A 464 -6.61 1.44 -1.91
N ALA A 465 -6.86 1.54 -0.60
CA ALA A 465 -8.20 1.57 -0.01
C ALA A 465 -8.95 2.91 -0.22
N ALA A 466 -8.47 3.78 -1.12
CA ALA A 466 -9.19 4.99 -1.48
C ALA A 466 -10.54 4.66 -2.12
N GLY A 467 -11.60 5.34 -1.69
CA GLY A 467 -12.96 5.08 -2.18
C GLY A 467 -13.64 3.84 -1.58
N THR A 468 -13.21 3.39 -0.40
CA THR A 468 -13.81 2.24 0.32
C THR A 468 -14.71 2.69 1.47
N GLY A 469 -15.48 1.78 2.06
CA GLY A 469 -16.38 2.09 3.18
C GLY A 469 -15.66 2.56 4.45
N SER A 470 -14.40 2.15 4.68
CA SER A 470 -13.66 2.64 5.85
C SER A 470 -13.33 4.13 5.77
N PHE A 471 -13.16 4.68 4.56
CA PHE A 471 -12.94 6.10 4.36
C PHE A 471 -14.19 6.93 4.71
N LEU A 472 -15.38 6.46 4.34
CA LEU A 472 -16.64 7.09 4.75
C LEU A 472 -16.77 7.13 6.26
N HIS A 473 -16.46 6.02 6.91
CA HIS A 473 -16.55 5.90 8.37
C HIS A 473 -15.56 6.83 9.08
N GLU A 474 -14.31 6.90 8.60
CA GLU A 474 -13.27 7.80 9.15
C GLU A 474 -13.68 9.27 9.02
N LEU A 475 -14.18 9.69 7.86
CA LEU A 475 -14.64 11.06 7.66
C LEU A 475 -15.90 11.37 8.46
N ALA A 476 -16.88 10.46 8.50
CA ALA A 476 -18.08 10.63 9.33
C ALA A 476 -17.69 10.87 10.79
N ASN A 477 -16.82 10.03 11.35
CA ASN A 477 -16.31 10.17 12.72
C ASN A 477 -15.57 11.50 12.92
N LYS A 478 -14.75 11.93 11.97
CA LYS A 478 -14.03 13.20 12.04
C LYS A 478 -14.96 14.42 12.09
N TYR A 479 -16.10 14.36 11.41
CA TYR A 479 -17.11 15.43 11.42
C TYR A 479 -18.16 15.26 12.54
N GLY A 480 -18.04 14.23 13.38
CA GLY A 480 -18.98 13.93 14.46
C GLY A 480 -20.33 13.42 13.95
N ILE A 481 -20.36 12.79 12.77
CA ILE A 481 -21.56 12.28 12.11
C ILE A 481 -21.61 10.76 12.29
N ASN A 482 -22.74 10.22 12.70
CA ASN A 482 -22.96 8.79 12.69
C ASN A 482 -23.06 8.27 11.25
N ILE A 483 -22.20 7.30 10.91
CA ILE A 483 -22.21 6.70 9.56
C ILE A 483 -23.53 5.96 9.25
N VAL A 484 -24.20 5.47 10.29
CA VAL A 484 -25.50 4.79 10.20
C VAL A 484 -26.61 5.84 10.28
N GLU A 485 -27.49 5.85 9.28
CA GLU A 485 -28.65 6.76 9.11
C GLU A 485 -28.34 8.26 9.00
N GLU A 486 -27.62 8.87 9.93
CA GLU A 486 -27.39 10.31 9.97
C GLU A 486 -26.63 10.79 8.73
N PHE A 487 -25.53 10.12 8.36
CA PHE A 487 -24.74 10.48 7.19
C PHE A 487 -25.56 10.54 5.90
N GLN A 488 -26.40 9.52 5.65
CA GLN A 488 -27.22 9.49 4.43
C GLN A 488 -28.30 10.57 4.43
N ASN A 489 -28.88 10.89 5.60
CA ASN A 489 -29.90 11.92 5.72
C ASN A 489 -29.31 13.31 5.44
N ILE A 490 -28.11 13.58 5.96
CA ILE A 490 -27.36 14.81 5.65
C ILE A 490 -27.08 14.87 4.15
N ALA A 491 -26.48 13.84 3.56
CA ALA A 491 -26.13 13.81 2.14
C ALA A 491 -27.35 14.03 1.22
N LEU A 492 -28.48 13.39 1.51
CA LEU A 492 -29.72 13.49 0.71
C LEU A 492 -30.41 14.85 0.85
N SER A 493 -30.15 15.59 1.93
CA SER A 493 -30.70 16.93 2.15
C SER A 493 -29.97 18.05 1.38
N SER A 494 -28.81 17.76 0.78
CA SER A 494 -28.04 18.74 0.01
C SER A 494 -28.79 19.17 -1.27
N GLU A 495 -28.87 20.47 -1.49
CA GLU A 495 -29.40 21.04 -2.74
C GLU A 495 -28.28 21.29 -3.77
N SER A 496 -27.04 21.47 -3.33
CA SER A 496 -25.90 21.80 -4.20
C SER A 496 -24.63 21.07 -3.78
N PRO A 497 -24.58 19.72 -3.94
CA PRO A 497 -23.41 18.92 -3.58
C PRO A 497 -22.13 19.45 -4.24
N VAL A 498 -21.02 19.53 -3.50
CA VAL A 498 -19.75 20.01 -4.06
C VAL A 498 -19.06 18.92 -4.90
N LYS A 499 -18.49 19.31 -6.04
CA LYS A 499 -17.61 18.45 -6.83
C LYS A 499 -16.22 18.40 -6.20
N LEU A 500 -15.96 17.34 -5.44
CA LEU A 500 -14.64 17.01 -4.93
C LEU A 500 -13.78 16.35 -6.02
N ALA A 501 -12.46 16.48 -5.94
CA ALA A 501 -11.58 15.82 -6.90
C ALA A 501 -11.56 14.29 -6.70
N GLU A 502 -11.54 13.54 -7.79
CA GLU A 502 -11.56 12.06 -7.79
C GLU A 502 -10.16 11.46 -7.55
N ARG A 503 -9.50 11.90 -6.47
CA ARG A 503 -8.10 11.58 -6.15
C ARG A 503 -7.99 10.60 -4.98
N CYS A 504 -6.79 10.49 -4.41
CA CYS A 504 -6.54 9.76 -3.16
C CYS A 504 -7.35 10.36 -2.02
N THR A 505 -7.68 9.55 -1.00
CA THR A 505 -8.41 9.97 0.20
C THR A 505 -7.76 11.13 0.92
N VAL A 506 -6.43 11.17 0.97
CA VAL A 506 -5.67 12.28 1.57
C VAL A 506 -5.99 13.60 0.86
N PHE A 507 -6.04 13.61 -0.48
CA PHE A 507 -6.36 14.81 -1.23
C PHE A 507 -7.85 15.16 -1.15
N MET A 508 -8.74 14.16 -1.13
CA MET A 508 -10.17 14.40 -0.90
C MET A 508 -10.41 15.03 0.48
N GLU A 509 -9.67 14.60 1.50
CA GLU A 509 -9.71 15.21 2.83
C GLU A 509 -9.18 16.65 2.82
N SER A 510 -8.07 16.93 2.13
CA SER A 510 -7.58 18.29 1.94
C SER A 510 -8.60 19.18 1.22
N ASP A 511 -9.27 18.67 0.18
CA ASP A 511 -10.33 19.38 -0.53
C ASP A 511 -11.50 19.68 0.42
N LEU A 512 -11.93 18.71 1.22
CA LEU A 512 -13.00 18.90 2.21
C LEU A 512 -12.66 20.00 3.21
N VAL A 513 -11.44 19.99 3.77
CA VAL A 513 -10.98 21.03 4.69
C VAL A 513 -10.94 22.38 3.99
N SER A 514 -10.38 22.44 2.77
CA SER A 514 -10.29 23.68 2.01
C SER A 514 -11.67 24.28 1.68
N TYR A 515 -12.63 23.45 1.27
CA TYR A 515 -13.99 23.92 0.97
C TYR A 515 -14.77 24.26 2.24
N HIS A 516 -14.58 23.53 3.33
CA HIS A 516 -15.18 23.89 4.62
C HIS A 516 -14.69 25.26 5.11
N GLN A 517 -13.39 25.55 4.93
CA GLN A 517 -12.81 26.87 5.23
C GLN A 517 -13.34 27.99 4.32
N LYS A 518 -13.76 27.65 3.09
CA LYS A 518 -14.50 28.55 2.20
C LYS A 518 -16.00 28.56 2.49
N GLY A 519 -16.40 28.25 3.74
CA GLY A 519 -17.78 28.28 4.24
C GLY A 519 -18.78 27.38 3.50
N VAL A 520 -18.33 26.38 2.74
CA VAL A 520 -19.24 25.39 2.18
C VAL A 520 -19.89 24.62 3.32
N SER A 521 -21.22 24.46 3.23
CA SER A 521 -22.00 23.74 4.22
C SER A 521 -21.53 22.29 4.37
N LYS A 522 -21.57 21.76 5.60
CA LYS A 522 -21.26 20.33 5.85
C LYS A 522 -22.16 19.43 4.99
N THR A 523 -23.41 19.82 4.79
CA THR A 523 -24.39 19.10 3.97
C THR A 523 -23.91 18.89 2.52
N ASP A 524 -23.42 19.95 1.88
CA ASP A 524 -22.95 19.89 0.49
C ASP A 524 -21.61 19.15 0.36
N LEU A 525 -20.76 19.23 1.37
CA LEU A 525 -19.50 18.47 1.44
C LEU A 525 -19.75 16.97 1.56
N ILE A 526 -20.67 16.56 2.44
CA ILE A 526 -21.02 15.15 2.68
C ILE A 526 -21.71 14.55 1.44
N ALA A 527 -22.58 15.30 0.76
CA ALA A 527 -23.16 14.86 -0.51
C ALA A 527 -22.10 14.75 -1.63
N GLY A 528 -21.15 15.70 -1.68
CA GLY A 528 -20.01 15.65 -2.60
C GLY A 528 -19.12 14.42 -2.40
N LEU A 529 -18.98 13.97 -1.15
CA LEU A 529 -18.23 12.78 -0.80
C LEU A 529 -18.84 11.49 -1.38
N CYS A 530 -20.18 11.37 -1.42
CA CYS A 530 -20.86 10.25 -2.05
C CYS A 530 -20.49 10.15 -3.55
N TYR A 531 -20.50 11.28 -4.26
CA TYR A 531 -20.08 11.35 -5.66
C TYR A 531 -18.61 10.96 -5.84
N ALA A 532 -17.72 11.53 -5.01
CA ALA A 532 -16.29 11.28 -5.10
C ALA A 532 -15.95 9.78 -5.00
N ILE A 533 -16.65 9.05 -4.13
CA ILE A 533 -16.46 7.60 -3.96
C ILE A 533 -16.92 6.82 -5.19
N VAL A 534 -18.12 7.13 -5.70
CA VAL A 534 -18.66 6.47 -6.90
C VAL A 534 -17.74 6.69 -8.10
N HIS A 535 -17.33 7.92 -8.34
CA HIS A 535 -16.40 8.23 -9.43
C HIS A 535 -15.04 7.57 -9.24
N ASN A 536 -14.49 7.58 -8.01
CA ASN A 536 -13.24 6.89 -7.72
C ASN A 536 -13.35 5.38 -8.01
N TYR A 537 -14.42 4.73 -7.56
CA TYR A 537 -14.68 3.31 -7.80
C TYR A 537 -14.78 3.00 -9.31
N LEU A 538 -15.60 3.76 -10.05
CA LEU A 538 -15.79 3.56 -11.48
C LEU A 538 -14.48 3.79 -12.26
N ASN A 539 -13.68 4.79 -11.90
CA ASN A 539 -12.45 5.11 -12.63
C ASN A 539 -11.27 4.21 -12.24
N ARG A 540 -11.17 3.78 -10.99
CA ARG A 540 -10.00 3.03 -10.47
C ARG A 540 -10.17 1.53 -10.43
N VAL A 541 -11.39 1.03 -10.20
CA VAL A 541 -11.69 -0.41 -10.11
C VAL A 541 -12.32 -0.90 -11.40
N VAL A 542 -13.42 -0.27 -11.84
CA VAL A 542 -14.11 -0.70 -13.06
C VAL A 542 -13.27 -0.33 -14.30
N GLY A 543 -12.79 0.91 -14.36
CA GLY A 543 -11.98 1.42 -15.47
C GLY A 543 -12.73 1.34 -16.81
N LYS A 544 -12.14 0.69 -17.81
CA LYS A 544 -12.75 0.48 -19.13
C LYS A 544 -13.50 -0.85 -19.27
N ARG A 545 -13.73 -1.58 -18.16
CA ARG A 545 -14.44 -2.86 -18.21
C ARG A 545 -15.92 -2.67 -18.53
N LYS A 546 -16.53 -3.75 -18.99
CA LYS A 546 -17.92 -3.77 -19.44
C LYS A 546 -18.90 -3.68 -18.25
N ILE A 547 -19.53 -2.53 -18.06
CA ILE A 547 -20.68 -2.43 -17.15
C ILE A 547 -21.91 -2.99 -17.86
N GLY A 548 -22.42 -4.11 -17.37
CA GLY A 548 -23.61 -4.76 -17.91
C GLY A 548 -24.90 -4.03 -17.60
N LYS A 549 -26.03 -4.68 -17.86
CA LYS A 549 -27.38 -4.10 -17.71
C LYS A 549 -27.91 -4.29 -16.30
N ARG A 550 -27.62 -5.44 -15.67
CA ARG A 550 -28.21 -5.87 -14.41
C ARG A 550 -27.14 -5.86 -13.33
N ILE A 551 -26.97 -4.68 -12.73
CA ILE A 551 -25.89 -4.35 -11.80
C ILE A 551 -26.37 -4.57 -10.37
N MET A 552 -25.66 -5.38 -9.59
CA MET A 552 -25.90 -5.55 -8.16
C MET A 552 -24.84 -4.80 -7.35
N PHE A 553 -25.26 -3.98 -6.38
CA PHE A 553 -24.37 -3.21 -5.52
C PHE A 553 -24.35 -3.79 -4.10
N LEU A 554 -23.15 -4.13 -3.63
CA LEU A 554 -22.88 -4.89 -2.42
C LEU A 554 -21.84 -4.18 -1.53
N GLY A 555 -21.67 -4.71 -0.32
CA GLY A 555 -20.70 -4.24 0.67
C GLY A 555 -21.25 -3.13 1.57
N GLY A 556 -20.45 -2.65 2.51
CA GLY A 556 -20.91 -1.71 3.56
C GLY A 556 -21.57 -0.43 3.02
N PRO A 557 -20.97 0.30 2.07
CA PRO A 557 -21.55 1.51 1.48
C PRO A 557 -22.86 1.29 0.71
N SER A 558 -23.20 0.06 0.33
CA SER A 558 -24.53 -0.26 -0.24
C SER A 558 -25.66 -0.14 0.80
N LEU A 559 -25.34 -0.06 2.09
CA LEU A 559 -26.30 0.28 3.15
C LEU A 559 -26.62 1.77 3.21
N ASN A 560 -25.85 2.63 2.51
CA ASN A 560 -26.04 4.06 2.51
C ASN A 560 -26.82 4.53 1.28
N LYS A 561 -28.07 4.96 1.47
CA LYS A 561 -28.98 5.36 0.40
C LYS A 561 -28.44 6.51 -0.46
N ALA A 562 -27.66 7.42 0.12
CA ALA A 562 -27.04 8.53 -0.61
C ALA A 562 -25.95 8.06 -1.59
N VAL A 563 -25.18 7.03 -1.23
CA VAL A 563 -24.19 6.39 -2.12
C VAL A 563 -24.89 5.66 -3.27
N VAL A 564 -25.99 4.97 -3.00
CA VAL A 564 -26.82 4.33 -4.06
C VAL A 564 -27.39 5.39 -5.01
N ALA A 565 -27.89 6.51 -4.48
CA ALA A 565 -28.38 7.62 -5.30
C ALA A 565 -27.26 8.24 -6.15
N ALA A 566 -26.03 8.33 -5.64
CA ALA A 566 -24.88 8.77 -6.41
C ALA A 566 -24.55 7.81 -7.56
N PHE A 567 -24.58 6.48 -7.32
CA PHE A 567 -24.42 5.49 -8.40
C PHE A 567 -25.50 5.63 -9.46
N GLU A 568 -26.77 5.77 -9.07
CA GLU A 568 -27.87 5.94 -10.00
C GLU A 568 -27.71 7.20 -10.86
N ASN A 569 -27.32 8.32 -10.24
CA ASN A 569 -27.07 9.58 -10.92
C ASN A 569 -25.90 9.49 -11.91
N VAL A 570 -24.79 8.85 -11.53
CA VAL A 570 -23.60 8.72 -12.38
C VAL A 570 -23.80 7.70 -13.52
N LEU A 571 -24.47 6.58 -13.25
CA LEU A 571 -24.73 5.54 -14.26
C LEU A 571 -25.92 5.84 -15.16
N GLY A 572 -26.80 6.77 -14.74
CA GLY A 572 -28.06 7.08 -15.40
C GLY A 572 -29.09 5.93 -15.36
N ARG A 573 -28.89 4.90 -14.53
CA ARG A 573 -29.76 3.71 -14.42
C ARG A 573 -29.74 3.16 -12.99
N GLY A 574 -30.80 2.44 -12.59
CA GLY A 574 -30.90 1.83 -11.26
C GLY A 574 -29.94 0.65 -11.08
N VAL A 575 -29.63 0.35 -9.82
CA VAL A 575 -28.85 -0.83 -9.39
C VAL A 575 -29.72 -1.73 -8.52
N ILE A 576 -29.36 -3.00 -8.37
CA ILE A 576 -30.02 -3.93 -7.44
C ILE A 576 -29.31 -3.82 -6.10
N VAL A 577 -30.09 -3.66 -5.04
CA VAL A 577 -29.61 -3.58 -3.67
C VAL A 577 -30.31 -4.70 -2.89
N PRO A 578 -29.69 -5.89 -2.73
CA PRO A 578 -30.34 -7.01 -2.04
C PRO A 578 -30.68 -6.71 -0.57
N ARG A 579 -31.70 -7.39 -0.03
CA ARG A 579 -32.14 -7.20 1.37
C ARG A 579 -31.05 -7.53 2.41
N HIS A 580 -30.21 -8.53 2.13
CA HIS A 580 -29.16 -9.02 3.03
C HIS A 580 -27.75 -8.84 2.42
N ARG A 581 -27.57 -7.72 1.71
CA ARG A 581 -26.37 -7.37 0.92
C ARG A 581 -25.05 -7.36 1.69
N GLU A 582 -25.09 -7.08 2.99
CA GLU A 582 -23.92 -7.00 3.87
C GLU A 582 -23.34 -8.37 4.26
N VAL A 583 -24.11 -9.45 4.09
CA VAL A 583 -23.67 -10.83 4.38
C VAL A 583 -23.62 -11.70 3.12
N LEU A 584 -23.66 -11.12 1.92
CA LEU A 584 -23.79 -11.89 0.69
C LEU A 584 -22.62 -12.86 0.43
N GLY A 585 -21.40 -12.49 0.81
CA GLY A 585 -20.25 -13.40 0.73
C GLY A 585 -20.46 -14.66 1.57
N ALA A 586 -20.92 -14.49 2.82
CA ALA A 586 -21.25 -15.61 3.70
C ALA A 586 -22.44 -16.42 3.17
N TYR A 587 -23.46 -15.77 2.61
CA TYR A 587 -24.58 -16.44 1.97
C TYR A 587 -24.14 -17.31 0.79
N GLY A 588 -23.34 -16.76 -0.13
CA GLY A 588 -22.83 -17.51 -1.27
C GLY A 588 -21.96 -18.70 -0.86
N ALA A 589 -21.18 -18.58 0.23
CA ALA A 589 -20.44 -19.70 0.80
C ALA A 589 -21.35 -20.79 1.36
N ALA A 590 -22.43 -20.42 2.05
CA ALA A 590 -23.44 -21.35 2.56
C ALA A 590 -24.13 -22.12 1.42
N VAL A 591 -24.54 -21.42 0.35
CA VAL A 591 -25.13 -22.02 -0.85
C VAL A 591 -24.15 -22.98 -1.53
N SER A 592 -22.88 -22.59 -1.67
CA SER A 592 -21.87 -23.46 -2.31
C SER A 592 -21.60 -24.76 -1.53
N VAL A 593 -21.58 -24.72 -0.19
CA VAL A 593 -21.40 -25.95 0.59
C VAL A 593 -22.66 -26.80 0.59
N GLN A 594 -23.84 -26.20 0.56
CA GLN A 594 -25.10 -26.93 0.36
C GLN A 594 -25.07 -27.74 -0.94
N GLU A 595 -24.79 -27.08 -2.07
CA GLU A 595 -24.70 -27.74 -3.38
C GLU A 595 -23.65 -28.87 -3.39
N MET A 596 -22.49 -28.64 -2.73
CA MET A 596 -21.43 -29.64 -2.64
C MET A 596 -21.84 -30.87 -1.83
N MET A 597 -22.58 -30.67 -0.73
CA MET A 597 -23.07 -31.76 0.12
C MET A 597 -24.20 -32.54 -0.58
N GLU A 598 -25.10 -31.85 -1.29
CA GLU A 598 -26.16 -32.49 -2.09
C GLU A 598 -25.59 -33.34 -3.23
N GLN A 599 -24.49 -32.91 -3.85
CA GLN A 599 -23.80 -33.69 -4.90
C GLN A 599 -23.03 -34.90 -4.36
N ASN A 600 -22.70 -34.91 -3.06
CA ASN A 600 -21.94 -35.98 -2.40
C ASN A 600 -22.75 -36.57 -1.25
N GLU A 601 -23.85 -37.28 -1.56
CA GLU A 601 -24.79 -37.84 -0.56
C GLU A 601 -24.14 -38.70 0.55
N SER A 602 -22.92 -39.21 0.32
CA SER A 602 -22.16 -40.00 1.30
C SER A 602 -21.25 -39.19 2.23
N ALA A 603 -21.09 -37.88 2.00
CA ALA A 603 -20.19 -37.03 2.75
C ALA A 603 -20.87 -36.54 4.05
N GLN A 604 -20.31 -36.93 5.20
CA GLN A 604 -20.63 -36.27 6.46
C GLN A 604 -19.78 -35.01 6.60
N SER A 605 -20.37 -33.96 7.19
CA SER A 605 -19.62 -32.72 7.45
C SER A 605 -18.45 -32.97 8.38
N ARG A 606 -17.29 -32.39 8.05
CA ARG A 606 -16.09 -32.34 8.89
C ARG A 606 -16.16 -31.27 9.98
N PHE A 607 -17.15 -30.39 9.91
CA PHE A 607 -17.28 -29.27 10.85
C PHE A 607 -17.26 -29.76 12.30
N ARG A 608 -16.27 -29.30 13.08
CA ARG A 608 -16.05 -29.76 14.47
C ARG A 608 -17.18 -29.41 15.45
N GLY A 609 -18.17 -28.64 15.03
CA GLY A 609 -19.34 -28.26 15.82
C GLY A 609 -19.18 -26.97 16.61
N LEU A 610 -20.31 -26.36 16.98
CA LEU A 610 -20.36 -25.07 17.68
C LEU A 610 -19.73 -25.13 19.08
N ALA A 611 -20.07 -26.14 19.87
CA ALA A 611 -19.62 -26.24 21.26
C ALA A 611 -18.09 -26.39 21.39
N SER A 612 -17.48 -27.23 20.53
CA SER A 612 -16.02 -27.40 20.47
C SER A 612 -15.33 -26.09 20.06
N ALA A 613 -15.80 -25.44 18.99
CA ALA A 613 -15.23 -24.18 18.51
C ALA A 613 -15.33 -23.04 19.55
N VAL A 614 -16.46 -22.90 20.24
CA VAL A 614 -16.65 -21.83 21.25
C VAL A 614 -15.79 -22.04 22.50
N ALA A 615 -15.54 -23.29 22.90
CA ALA A 615 -14.77 -23.62 24.10
C ALA A 615 -13.24 -23.59 23.92
N ASP A 616 -12.75 -23.57 22.68
CA ASP A 616 -11.33 -23.61 22.35
C ASP A 616 -10.57 -22.39 22.90
N ARG A 617 -9.42 -22.62 23.55
CA ARG A 617 -8.59 -21.58 24.17
C ARG A 617 -7.51 -21.02 23.25
N MET A 618 -7.42 -21.49 22.00
CA MET A 618 -6.54 -20.91 20.99
C MET A 618 -5.05 -20.88 21.38
N ASN A 619 -4.59 -21.89 22.11
CA ASN A 619 -3.19 -21.94 22.52
C ASN A 619 -2.28 -22.14 21.30
N TYR A 620 -1.19 -21.37 21.21
CA TYR A 620 -0.21 -21.50 20.14
C TYR A 620 1.22 -21.51 20.66
N THR A 621 2.11 -22.06 19.83
CA THR A 621 3.56 -21.96 20.02
C THR A 621 4.19 -21.15 18.91
N GLU A 622 5.15 -20.29 19.24
CA GLU A 622 5.91 -19.53 18.25
C GLU A 622 7.23 -20.23 17.93
N LYS A 623 7.52 -20.36 16.63
CA LYS A 623 8.80 -20.88 16.13
C LYS A 623 9.29 -20.09 14.93
N VAL A 624 10.61 -19.95 14.82
CA VAL A 624 11.23 -19.45 13.59
C VAL A 624 11.24 -20.56 12.54
N CYS A 625 10.76 -20.25 11.34
CA CYS A 625 10.76 -21.14 10.19
C CYS A 625 12.19 -21.54 9.83
N ARG A 626 12.45 -22.85 9.87
CA ARG A 626 13.71 -23.48 9.44
C ARG A 626 13.50 -24.57 8.40
N ALA A 627 12.33 -24.61 7.77
CA ALA A 627 11.97 -25.67 6.83
C ALA A 627 12.79 -25.63 5.53
N ASP A 628 13.52 -24.56 5.27
CA ASP A 628 14.54 -24.50 4.23
C ASP A 628 15.80 -23.89 4.84
N PRO A 629 16.90 -24.67 4.99
CA PRO A 629 18.15 -24.19 5.56
C PRO A 629 18.79 -23.04 4.77
N GLN A 630 18.45 -22.89 3.49
CA GLN A 630 18.92 -21.81 2.62
C GLN A 630 18.00 -20.58 2.63
N CYS A 631 16.83 -20.67 3.30
CA CYS A 631 15.88 -19.57 3.37
C CYS A 631 16.34 -18.49 4.36
N GLN A 632 16.63 -17.31 3.84
CA GLN A 632 17.09 -16.17 4.64
C GLN A 632 15.95 -15.37 5.31
N ASN A 633 14.68 -15.71 5.05
CA ASN A 633 13.55 -14.94 5.56
C ASN A 633 13.29 -15.15 7.06
N GLN A 634 13.78 -16.25 7.67
CA GLN A 634 13.65 -16.57 9.10
C GLN A 634 12.25 -16.24 9.69
N CYS A 635 11.19 -16.56 8.94
CA CYS A 635 9.86 -16.07 9.28
C CYS A 635 9.39 -16.62 10.62
N LYS A 636 8.73 -15.81 11.44
CA LYS A 636 8.01 -16.31 12.62
C LYS A 636 6.77 -17.07 12.18
N LEU A 637 6.56 -18.23 12.78
CA LEU A 637 5.39 -19.09 12.60
C LEU A 637 4.67 -19.23 13.93
N LYS A 638 3.34 -19.14 13.91
CA LYS A 638 2.46 -19.52 15.02
C LYS A 638 1.87 -20.88 14.70
N ILE A 639 2.08 -21.85 15.58
CA ILE A 639 1.59 -23.21 15.43
C ILE A 639 0.49 -23.42 16.45
N TYR A 640 -0.75 -23.54 15.97
CA TYR A 640 -1.92 -23.88 16.75
C TYR A 640 -2.15 -25.38 16.72
N ASP A 641 -2.73 -25.90 17.80
CA ASP A 641 -3.18 -27.28 17.90
C ASP A 641 -4.66 -27.25 18.29
N PHE A 642 -5.52 -27.57 17.33
CA PHE A 642 -6.97 -27.58 17.49
C PHE A 642 -7.43 -29.04 17.55
N ASP A 643 -7.60 -29.59 18.76
CA ASP A 643 -8.04 -30.98 18.97
C ASP A 643 -7.24 -32.04 18.16
N GLY A 644 -5.91 -31.88 18.06
CA GLY A 644 -5.02 -32.77 17.32
C GLY A 644 -4.74 -32.33 15.87
N HIS A 645 -5.42 -31.30 15.38
CA HIS A 645 -5.15 -30.68 14.08
C HIS A 645 -4.14 -29.55 14.23
N ARG A 646 -2.93 -29.79 13.73
CA ARG A 646 -1.89 -28.75 13.69
C ARG A 646 -2.12 -27.79 12.53
N SER A 647 -2.29 -26.53 12.88
CA SER A 647 -2.43 -25.43 11.94
C SER A 647 -1.25 -24.46 12.08
N ILE A 648 -0.55 -24.18 10.98
CA ILE A 648 0.69 -23.37 10.99
C ILE A 648 0.44 -22.06 10.26
N TRP A 649 0.52 -20.94 10.98
CA TRP A 649 0.35 -19.60 10.42
C TRP A 649 1.62 -18.79 10.47
N GLY A 650 1.66 -17.74 9.67
CA GLY A 650 2.86 -16.93 9.44
C GLY A 650 3.67 -17.44 8.25
N GLY A 651 4.88 -16.92 8.09
CA GLY A 651 5.67 -17.15 6.88
C GLY A 651 5.41 -16.10 5.80
N GLU A 652 6.47 -15.46 5.33
CA GLU A 652 6.41 -14.52 4.20
C GLU A 652 6.36 -15.22 2.84
N CYS A 653 6.60 -16.54 2.82
CA CYS A 653 6.73 -17.32 1.60
C CYS A 653 5.47 -18.11 1.22
N GLY A 654 4.35 -17.96 1.95
CA GLY A 654 3.11 -18.70 1.71
C GLY A 654 3.21 -20.22 1.90
N ARG A 655 4.35 -20.75 2.37
CA ARG A 655 4.63 -22.20 2.48
C ARG A 655 3.56 -22.95 3.26
N TYR A 656 3.09 -22.36 4.36
CA TYR A 656 2.18 -22.99 5.31
C TYR A 656 0.71 -22.59 5.15
N GLU A 657 0.36 -21.67 4.23
CA GLU A 657 -1.06 -21.38 3.95
C GLU A 657 -1.72 -22.62 3.32
N SER A 658 -2.82 -23.15 3.85
CA SER A 658 -3.40 -24.38 3.27
C SER A 658 -3.85 -24.18 1.83
N ALA A 659 -3.49 -25.14 0.97
CA ALA A 659 -4.14 -25.28 -0.34
C ALA A 659 -5.42 -26.07 -0.08
N GLY A 660 -6.58 -25.44 -0.23
CA GLY A 660 -7.85 -26.16 -0.18
C GLY A 660 -7.91 -27.24 -1.26
N GLY A 661 -8.17 -28.48 -0.84
CA GLY A 661 -8.49 -29.64 -1.70
C GLY A 661 -7.30 -30.43 -2.26
N GLU A 662 -7.59 -31.69 -2.62
CA GLU A 662 -6.69 -32.67 -3.28
C GLU A 662 -6.27 -32.26 -4.71
N SER A 663 -5.84 -31.02 -4.94
CA SER A 663 -5.26 -30.67 -6.25
C SER A 663 -3.85 -31.26 -6.35
N SER A 664 -3.58 -32.05 -7.39
CA SER A 664 -2.24 -32.53 -7.69
C SER A 664 -1.33 -31.31 -7.96
N ARG A 665 -0.31 -31.11 -7.11
CA ARG A 665 0.64 -30.01 -7.29
C ARG A 665 1.24 -30.05 -8.69
N LYS A 666 1.15 -28.94 -9.42
CA LYS A 666 1.76 -28.81 -10.76
C LYS A 666 3.26 -28.51 -10.63
N LEU A 667 4.00 -28.63 -11.74
CA LEU A 667 5.43 -28.31 -11.77
C LEU A 667 5.66 -26.79 -11.66
N ASN A 668 6.71 -26.40 -10.93
CA ASN A 668 7.12 -25.00 -10.82
C ASN A 668 8.14 -24.64 -11.93
N PHE A 669 7.66 -24.07 -13.03
CA PHE A 669 8.52 -23.70 -14.16
C PHE A 669 9.46 -22.51 -13.87
N PHE A 670 9.20 -21.72 -12.83
CA PHE A 670 10.14 -20.68 -12.38
C PHE A 670 11.39 -21.28 -11.73
N GLU A 671 11.22 -22.35 -10.96
CA GLU A 671 12.33 -23.13 -10.40
C GLU A 671 13.13 -23.83 -11.50
N LEU A 672 12.46 -24.34 -12.55
CA LEU A 672 13.13 -24.88 -13.73
C LEU A 672 14.04 -23.83 -14.39
N ARG A 673 13.54 -22.59 -14.58
CA ARG A 673 14.32 -21.48 -15.13
C ARG A 673 15.54 -21.15 -14.27
N ASP A 674 15.38 -21.09 -12.95
CA ASP A 674 16.49 -20.83 -12.03
C ASP A 674 17.55 -21.95 -12.09
N ARG A 675 17.12 -23.21 -12.18
CA ARG A 675 18.03 -24.37 -12.34
C ARG A 675 18.84 -24.29 -13.63
N ILE A 676 18.19 -23.99 -14.76
CA ILE A 676 18.86 -23.81 -16.05
C ILE A 676 19.87 -22.65 -15.93
N TRP A 677 19.45 -21.51 -15.39
CA TRP A 677 20.33 -20.37 -15.17
C TRP A 677 21.55 -20.71 -14.32
N ARG A 678 21.38 -21.44 -13.20
CA ARG A 678 22.50 -21.88 -12.33
C ARG A 678 23.51 -22.72 -13.11
N GLY A 679 23.05 -23.67 -13.93
CA GLY A 679 23.93 -24.49 -14.77
C GLY A 679 24.75 -23.66 -15.76
N HIS A 680 24.21 -22.55 -16.27
CA HIS A 680 24.93 -21.66 -17.18
C HIS A 680 25.95 -20.74 -16.50
N VAL A 681 25.84 -20.49 -15.18
CA VAL A 681 26.78 -19.64 -14.43
C VAL A 681 27.70 -20.42 -13.48
N GLU A 682 27.51 -21.74 -13.38
CA GLU A 682 28.31 -22.62 -12.54
C GLU A 682 29.79 -22.56 -12.92
N GLY A 683 30.66 -22.46 -11.91
CA GLY A 683 32.11 -22.33 -12.07
C GLY A 683 32.61 -21.00 -12.65
N VAL A 684 31.72 -20.16 -13.21
CA VAL A 684 32.06 -18.84 -13.77
C VAL A 684 31.64 -17.66 -12.89
N CYS A 685 30.82 -17.92 -11.87
CA CYS A 685 30.24 -16.91 -10.99
C CYS A 685 30.20 -17.37 -9.54
N GLU A 686 30.44 -16.45 -8.62
CA GLU A 686 30.31 -16.62 -7.17
C GLU A 686 29.13 -15.81 -6.62
N THR A 687 28.72 -16.10 -5.39
CA THR A 687 27.76 -15.28 -4.63
C THR A 687 28.48 -14.60 -3.47
N ALA A 688 28.27 -13.29 -3.29
CA ALA A 688 28.86 -12.53 -2.20
C ALA A 688 28.35 -13.03 -0.84
N GLY A 689 29.30 -13.30 0.06
CA GLY A 689 29.02 -13.53 1.48
C GLY A 689 29.20 -12.26 2.32
N ASP A 690 29.32 -12.43 3.64
CA ASP A 690 29.56 -11.31 4.56
C ASP A 690 31.00 -10.77 4.46
N ALA A 691 31.98 -11.65 4.28
CA ALA A 691 33.39 -11.28 4.16
C ALA A 691 33.74 -10.74 2.76
N PRO A 692 34.65 -9.76 2.64
CA PRO A 692 35.18 -9.32 1.35
C PRO A 692 35.86 -10.45 0.59
N MET A 693 35.56 -10.55 -0.71
CA MET A 693 36.17 -11.46 -1.67
C MET A 693 36.83 -10.63 -2.77
N ILE A 694 38.02 -10.08 -2.50
CA ILE A 694 38.77 -9.24 -3.45
C ILE A 694 39.37 -10.07 -4.58
N GLU A 695 39.78 -11.31 -4.27
CA GLU A 695 40.29 -12.28 -5.23
C GLU A 695 39.68 -13.66 -4.96
N LYS A 696 39.58 -14.48 -6.01
CA LYS A 696 39.12 -15.87 -5.95
C LYS A 696 39.95 -16.70 -6.93
N ASP A 697 40.51 -17.81 -6.46
CA ASP A 697 41.37 -18.72 -7.25
C ASP A 697 42.53 -17.97 -7.97
N GLY A 698 43.13 -16.99 -7.29
CA GLY A 698 44.22 -16.16 -7.84
C GLY A 698 43.77 -15.12 -8.88
N ARG A 699 42.46 -14.89 -9.03
CA ARG A 699 41.88 -13.97 -10.00
C ARG A 699 41.16 -12.82 -9.29
N PRO A 700 41.31 -11.56 -9.74
CA PRO A 700 40.57 -10.44 -9.16
C PRO A 700 39.07 -10.56 -9.38
N THR A 701 38.27 -10.10 -8.42
CA THR A 701 36.81 -10.17 -8.50
C THR A 701 36.16 -8.92 -9.08
N VAL A 702 35.05 -9.12 -9.77
CA VAL A 702 34.18 -8.05 -10.25
C VAL A 702 32.80 -8.26 -9.65
N GLY A 703 32.35 -7.34 -8.80
CA GLY A 703 31.04 -7.39 -8.18
C GLY A 703 29.94 -6.90 -9.12
N MET A 704 28.81 -7.62 -9.21
CA MET A 704 27.64 -7.21 -10.00
C MET A 704 26.36 -7.43 -9.20
N LEU A 705 25.37 -6.56 -9.38
CA LEU A 705 24.10 -6.65 -8.67
C LEU A 705 23.21 -7.75 -9.28
N ARG A 706 22.66 -8.63 -8.45
CA ARG A 706 21.66 -9.66 -8.83
C ARG A 706 20.24 -9.07 -8.83
N THR A 707 20.06 -7.97 -9.54
CA THR A 707 18.78 -7.24 -9.62
C THR A 707 18.69 -6.50 -10.95
N LEU A 708 17.50 -6.00 -11.31
CA LEU A 708 17.24 -5.30 -12.57
C LEU A 708 17.80 -6.08 -13.78
N TYR A 709 18.63 -5.44 -14.62
CA TYR A 709 19.25 -6.09 -15.77
C TYR A 709 20.25 -7.19 -15.38
N GLY A 710 20.82 -7.16 -14.17
CA GLY A 710 21.75 -8.19 -13.72
C GLY A 710 21.14 -9.60 -13.75
N ILE A 711 19.82 -9.72 -13.51
CA ILE A 711 19.07 -10.99 -13.62
C ILE A 711 19.01 -11.49 -15.08
N HIS A 712 19.01 -10.58 -16.04
CA HIS A 712 18.92 -10.87 -17.47
C HIS A 712 20.29 -11.13 -18.11
N THR A 713 21.31 -10.37 -17.71
CA THR A 713 22.63 -10.33 -18.37
C THR A 713 23.74 -11.04 -17.59
N SER A 714 23.46 -11.70 -16.47
CA SER A 714 24.51 -12.34 -15.66
C SER A 714 25.24 -13.45 -16.39
N VAL A 715 24.55 -14.24 -17.25
CA VAL A 715 25.22 -15.29 -18.02
C VAL A 715 26.26 -14.65 -18.94
N MET A 716 25.86 -13.63 -19.72
CA MET A 716 26.79 -12.88 -20.56
C MET A 716 28.00 -12.35 -19.79
N PHE A 717 27.77 -11.63 -18.70
CA PHE A 717 28.87 -10.97 -17.97
C PHE A 717 29.73 -11.94 -17.16
N ALA A 718 29.17 -13.04 -16.64
CA ALA A 718 29.95 -14.07 -15.95
C ALA A 718 31.00 -14.66 -16.89
N HIS A 719 30.57 -15.07 -18.09
CA HIS A 719 31.48 -15.61 -19.12
C HIS A 719 32.41 -14.55 -19.72
N PHE A 720 31.95 -13.30 -19.86
CA PHE A 720 32.80 -12.18 -20.31
C PHE A 720 33.97 -11.94 -19.35
N PHE A 721 33.69 -11.76 -18.06
CA PHE A 721 34.74 -11.52 -17.06
C PHE A 721 35.59 -12.77 -16.83
N ASP A 722 34.99 -13.95 -16.86
CA ASP A 722 35.75 -15.20 -16.81
C ASP A 722 36.74 -15.33 -17.98
N ARG A 723 36.35 -14.93 -19.19
CA ARG A 723 37.28 -14.96 -20.33
C ARG A 723 38.39 -13.92 -20.24
N LEU A 724 38.17 -12.83 -19.51
CA LEU A 724 39.15 -11.76 -19.28
C LEU A 724 40.13 -12.03 -18.13
N GLY A 725 39.98 -13.14 -17.39
CA GLY A 725 40.84 -13.44 -16.24
C GLY A 725 40.29 -12.96 -14.89
N PHE A 726 39.03 -12.52 -14.82
CA PHE A 726 38.35 -12.08 -13.58
C PHE A 726 37.30 -13.09 -13.12
N ARG A 727 36.89 -13.03 -11.85
CA ARG A 727 35.74 -13.81 -11.34
C ARG A 727 34.56 -12.88 -11.06
N LEU A 728 33.39 -13.16 -11.65
CA LEU A 728 32.18 -12.40 -11.34
C LEU A 728 31.64 -12.82 -9.97
N VAL A 729 31.26 -11.85 -9.14
CA VAL A 729 30.61 -12.07 -7.85
C VAL A 729 29.26 -11.37 -7.86
N LEU A 730 28.18 -12.12 -7.80
CA LEU A 730 26.83 -11.57 -7.69
C LEU A 730 26.48 -11.29 -6.23
N THR A 731 25.70 -10.24 -5.96
CA THR A 731 25.04 -10.11 -4.65
C THR A 731 24.16 -11.33 -4.36
N PRO A 732 23.93 -11.68 -3.07
CA PRO A 732 23.02 -12.76 -2.71
C PRO A 732 21.57 -12.46 -3.16
N PRO A 733 20.68 -13.48 -3.18
CA PRO A 733 19.25 -13.27 -3.39
C PRO A 733 18.69 -12.17 -2.49
N THR A 734 17.72 -11.42 -3.01
CA THR A 734 17.06 -10.36 -2.26
C THR A 734 16.46 -10.91 -0.97
N ASN A 735 16.83 -10.30 0.15
CA ASN A 735 16.30 -10.62 1.48
C ASN A 735 15.78 -9.33 2.16
N GLN A 736 15.22 -9.47 3.36
CA GLN A 736 14.65 -8.34 4.08
C GLN A 736 15.68 -7.24 4.40
N LYS A 737 16.92 -7.62 4.71
CA LYS A 737 18.02 -6.67 4.96
C LYS A 737 18.34 -5.84 3.72
N ILE A 738 18.48 -6.49 2.56
CA ILE A 738 18.74 -5.83 1.28
C ILE A 738 17.59 -4.90 0.93
N SER A 739 16.35 -5.38 0.98
CA SER A 739 15.16 -4.57 0.69
C SER A 739 15.09 -3.33 1.59
N LYS A 740 15.20 -3.49 2.91
CA LYS A 740 15.18 -2.39 3.88
C LYS A 740 16.30 -1.38 3.60
N ASN A 741 17.54 -1.85 3.43
CA ASN A 741 18.68 -0.98 3.14
C ASN A 741 18.52 -0.21 1.84
N GLY A 742 17.83 -0.80 0.86
CA GLY A 742 17.54 -0.19 -0.42
C GLY A 742 16.47 0.89 -0.34
N ILE A 743 15.38 0.64 0.37
CA ILE A 743 14.34 1.65 0.65
C ILE A 743 14.96 2.84 1.40
N GLU A 744 15.82 2.59 2.38
CA GLU A 744 16.51 3.64 3.15
C GLU A 744 17.49 4.48 2.32
N ALA A 745 18.14 3.86 1.34
CA ALA A 745 19.14 4.52 0.52
C ALA A 745 18.56 5.22 -0.71
N ALA A 746 17.30 4.94 -1.07
CA ALA A 746 16.66 5.59 -2.21
C ALA A 746 16.41 7.07 -1.92
N VAL A 747 16.96 7.94 -2.78
CA VAL A 747 16.85 9.41 -2.67
C VAL A 747 15.56 9.94 -3.34
N ALA A 748 14.92 9.11 -4.16
CA ALA A 748 13.68 9.44 -4.85
C ALA A 748 12.68 8.29 -4.79
N GLU A 749 11.39 8.65 -4.79
CA GLU A 749 10.31 7.68 -4.90
C GLU A 749 10.27 7.07 -6.30
N THR A 750 10.50 5.75 -6.35
CA THR A 750 10.60 4.96 -7.58
C THR A 750 9.87 3.62 -7.40
N CYS A 751 9.83 2.79 -8.45
CA CYS A 751 9.29 1.43 -8.32
C CYS A 751 10.19 0.56 -7.43
N TYR A 752 9.58 -0.41 -6.74
CA TYR A 752 10.26 -1.25 -5.74
C TYR A 752 11.58 -1.91 -6.23
N PRO A 753 11.69 -2.43 -7.48
CA PRO A 753 12.94 -3.00 -7.96
C PRO A 753 14.12 -2.00 -8.00
N ILE A 754 13.86 -0.71 -8.25
CA ILE A 754 14.89 0.33 -8.22
C ILE A 754 15.34 0.60 -6.79
N LYS A 755 14.42 0.62 -5.83
CA LYS A 755 14.77 0.74 -4.39
C LYS A 755 15.63 -0.45 -3.96
N VAL A 756 15.22 -1.67 -4.32
CA VAL A 756 15.97 -2.91 -4.01
C VAL A 756 17.38 -2.89 -4.61
N SER A 757 17.57 -2.29 -5.79
CA SER A 757 18.91 -2.14 -6.40
C SER A 757 19.89 -1.36 -5.51
N HIS A 758 19.41 -0.37 -4.75
CA HIS A 758 20.23 0.38 -3.79
C HIS A 758 20.69 -0.51 -2.63
N GLY A 759 19.82 -1.43 -2.20
CA GLY A 759 20.14 -2.43 -1.19
C GLY A 759 21.24 -3.38 -1.65
N HIS A 760 21.13 -3.89 -2.88
CA HIS A 760 22.16 -4.73 -3.49
C HIS A 760 23.49 -4.00 -3.62
N ALA A 761 23.48 -2.74 -4.05
CA ALA A 761 24.69 -1.94 -4.19
C ALA A 761 25.38 -1.73 -2.82
N ARG A 762 24.62 -1.46 -1.76
CA ARG A 762 25.15 -1.39 -0.38
C ARG A 762 25.71 -2.73 0.08
N GLU A 763 25.06 -3.84 -0.26
CA GLU A 763 25.47 -5.17 0.20
C GLU A 763 26.82 -5.61 -0.37
N ILE A 764 27.19 -5.18 -1.58
CA ILE A 764 28.46 -5.54 -2.23
C ILE A 764 29.56 -4.47 -2.09
N LEU A 765 29.23 -3.29 -1.57
CA LEU A 765 30.17 -2.17 -1.46
C LEU A 765 31.40 -2.57 -0.63
N GLY A 766 32.59 -2.42 -1.21
CA GLY A 766 33.87 -2.77 -0.56
C GLY A 766 34.16 -4.27 -0.46
N LYS A 767 33.29 -5.14 -0.99
CA LYS A 767 33.47 -6.60 -0.92
C LYS A 767 34.21 -7.20 -2.12
N THR A 768 34.36 -6.48 -3.21
CA THR A 768 35.01 -6.97 -4.44
C THR A 768 36.09 -6.03 -4.92
N ARG A 769 37.04 -6.51 -5.73
CA ARG A 769 38.12 -5.66 -6.25
C ARG A 769 37.58 -4.53 -7.12
N PHE A 770 36.64 -4.85 -7.99
CA PHE A 770 35.91 -3.88 -8.80
C PHE A 770 34.41 -4.01 -8.55
N LEU A 771 33.68 -2.92 -8.70
CA LEU A 771 32.22 -2.91 -8.73
C LEU A 771 31.75 -2.58 -10.15
N PHE A 772 30.98 -3.46 -10.76
CA PHE A 772 30.46 -3.32 -12.12
C PHE A 772 29.00 -2.85 -12.11
N LEU A 773 28.77 -1.61 -12.54
CA LEU A 773 27.46 -0.96 -12.63
C LEU A 773 27.23 -0.41 -14.05
N PRO A 774 26.99 -1.28 -15.04
CA PRO A 774 26.82 -0.84 -16.42
C PRO A 774 25.50 -0.07 -16.60
N THR A 775 25.50 0.86 -17.53
CA THR A 775 24.32 1.60 -17.97
C THR A 775 23.86 0.99 -19.29
N LEU A 776 22.91 0.05 -19.23
CA LEU A 776 22.34 -0.56 -20.43
C LEU A 776 21.28 0.37 -21.03
N ILE A 777 21.49 0.83 -22.25
CA ILE A 777 20.60 1.77 -22.93
C ILE A 777 19.50 1.03 -23.68
N ASP A 778 19.88 0.08 -24.53
CA ASP A 778 18.99 -0.71 -25.37
C ASP A 778 19.30 -2.21 -25.29
N MET A 779 18.42 -3.01 -25.89
CA MET A 779 18.51 -4.47 -25.96
C MET A 779 18.26 -4.95 -27.39
N PRO A 780 18.79 -6.14 -27.76
CA PRO A 780 18.52 -6.73 -29.07
C PRO A 780 17.01 -6.88 -29.33
N THR A 781 16.60 -6.56 -30.56
CA THR A 781 15.20 -6.63 -31.02
C THR A 781 15.07 -7.53 -32.24
N PRO A 782 13.89 -8.13 -32.49
CA PRO A 782 13.67 -8.98 -33.66
C PRO A 782 13.94 -8.27 -35.00
N SER A 783 13.55 -7.00 -35.10
CA SER A 783 13.89 -6.11 -36.23
C SER A 783 14.76 -4.94 -35.78
N ARG A 784 15.67 -4.48 -36.66
CA ARG A 784 16.49 -3.28 -36.42
C ARG A 784 15.67 -1.99 -36.33
N SER A 785 14.50 -1.93 -36.98
CA SER A 785 13.61 -0.76 -36.97
C SER A 785 12.91 -0.53 -35.63
N GLU A 786 12.81 -1.56 -34.79
CA GLU A 786 12.21 -1.45 -33.46
C GLU A 786 13.12 -0.65 -32.53
N ARG A 787 12.54 0.10 -31.58
CA ARG A 787 13.33 0.95 -30.69
C ARG A 787 14.19 0.14 -29.73
N GLY A 788 13.56 -0.64 -28.84
CA GLY A 788 14.28 -1.59 -27.98
C GLY A 788 14.96 -1.01 -26.75
N PHE A 789 14.50 0.14 -26.21
CA PHE A 789 15.14 0.75 -25.04
C PHE A 789 14.74 0.09 -23.73
N TYR A 790 15.64 0.11 -22.74
CA TYR A 790 15.28 -0.12 -21.34
C TYR A 790 14.44 1.05 -20.78
N CYS A 791 13.79 0.87 -19.62
CA CYS A 791 13.07 1.99 -19.03
C CYS A 791 14.05 3.03 -18.45
N PRO A 792 13.69 4.34 -18.43
CA PRO A 792 14.60 5.39 -17.98
C PRO A 792 15.17 5.17 -16.57
N LEU A 793 14.36 4.65 -15.64
CA LEU A 793 14.84 4.36 -14.27
C LEU A 793 15.92 3.27 -14.26
N VAL A 794 15.81 2.26 -15.13
CA VAL A 794 16.83 1.21 -15.26
C VAL A 794 18.09 1.76 -15.93
N GLN A 795 17.94 2.56 -16.98
CA GLN A 795 19.07 3.23 -17.65
C GLN A 795 19.83 4.13 -16.67
N SER A 796 19.12 4.93 -15.88
CA SER A 796 19.71 5.87 -14.94
C SER A 796 20.18 5.23 -13.62
N ASN A 797 19.99 3.92 -13.42
CA ASN A 797 20.23 3.25 -12.14
C ASN A 797 21.68 3.40 -11.66
N SER A 798 22.67 3.29 -12.55
CA SER A 798 24.08 3.48 -12.20
C SER A 798 24.34 4.89 -11.62
N PHE A 799 23.72 5.92 -12.18
CA PHE A 799 23.85 7.32 -11.73
C PHE A 799 23.13 7.55 -10.41
N MET A 800 21.92 7.01 -10.26
CA MET A 800 21.15 7.09 -9.01
C MET A 800 21.93 6.44 -7.85
N LEU A 801 22.47 5.23 -8.07
CA LEU A 801 23.28 4.54 -7.07
C LEU A 801 24.53 5.32 -6.66
N ARG A 802 25.23 5.92 -7.63
CA ARG A 802 26.42 6.74 -7.36
C ARG A 802 26.09 7.98 -6.54
N ALA A 803 24.98 8.65 -6.85
CA ALA A 803 24.52 9.83 -6.12
C ALA A 803 24.05 9.48 -4.70
N ALA A 804 23.32 8.37 -4.56
CA ALA A 804 22.77 7.91 -3.30
C ALA A 804 23.83 7.38 -2.32
N LEU A 805 24.82 6.62 -2.83
CA LEU A 805 25.78 5.88 -2.00
C LEU A 805 27.19 6.48 -1.98
N ASN A 806 27.41 7.61 -2.65
CA ASN A 806 28.71 8.27 -2.79
C ASN A 806 29.84 7.30 -3.19
N LEU A 807 29.58 6.48 -4.21
CA LEU A 807 30.47 5.37 -4.60
C LEU A 807 31.86 5.87 -5.04
N ASP A 808 32.92 5.23 -4.54
CA ASP A 808 34.29 5.51 -4.96
C ASP A 808 34.48 5.20 -6.44
N ARG A 809 34.95 6.21 -7.19
CA ARG A 809 35.17 6.10 -8.64
C ARG A 809 36.42 5.28 -8.99
N SER A 810 37.34 5.07 -8.05
CA SER A 810 38.64 4.42 -8.31
C SER A 810 38.50 2.93 -8.71
N ASN A 811 37.51 2.24 -8.13
CA ASN A 811 37.27 0.81 -8.33
C ASN A 811 35.93 0.52 -9.06
N LEU A 812 35.31 1.56 -9.63
CA LEU A 812 34.01 1.46 -10.29
C LEU A 812 34.16 1.25 -11.81
N LEU A 813 33.55 0.19 -12.32
CA LEU A 813 33.40 -0.11 -13.73
C LEU A 813 31.96 0.19 -14.15
N ALA A 814 31.69 1.38 -14.67
CA ALA A 814 30.35 1.82 -15.03
C ALA A 814 30.23 2.20 -16.51
N PRO A 815 30.43 1.25 -17.45
CA PRO A 815 30.34 1.55 -18.86
C PRO A 815 28.90 1.82 -19.31
N VAL A 816 28.73 2.69 -20.30
CA VAL A 816 27.50 2.80 -21.08
C VAL A 816 27.55 1.75 -22.19
N ILE A 817 26.45 1.00 -22.38
CA ILE A 817 26.38 -0.15 -23.28
C ILE A 817 25.12 -0.08 -24.14
N HIS A 818 25.31 -0.13 -25.46
CA HIS A 818 24.25 -0.26 -26.47
C HIS A 818 24.28 -1.66 -27.10
N LEU A 819 23.51 -2.59 -26.53
CA LEU A 819 23.49 -3.99 -26.97
C LEU A 819 22.92 -4.19 -28.38
N LYS A 820 22.29 -3.18 -28.98
CA LYS A 820 21.86 -3.22 -30.39
C LYS A 820 22.98 -3.00 -31.40
N TYR A 821 24.13 -2.47 -30.97
CA TYR A 821 25.27 -2.30 -31.87
C TYR A 821 25.80 -3.64 -32.38
N ASP A 822 26.40 -3.63 -33.56
CA ASP A 822 27.15 -4.78 -34.05
C ASP A 822 28.37 -5.05 -33.14
N ILE A 823 28.91 -6.26 -33.23
CA ILE A 823 29.94 -6.74 -32.33
C ILE A 823 31.21 -5.88 -32.33
N ASP A 824 31.58 -5.30 -33.48
CA ASP A 824 32.80 -4.50 -33.63
C ASP A 824 32.62 -3.13 -32.99
N THR A 825 31.46 -2.49 -33.22
CA THR A 825 31.08 -1.23 -32.58
C THR A 825 30.95 -1.38 -31.06
N LEU A 826 30.27 -2.43 -30.58
CA LEU A 826 30.13 -2.71 -29.15
C LEU A 826 31.49 -3.03 -28.49
N THR A 827 32.37 -3.72 -29.21
CA THR A 827 33.75 -3.97 -28.77
C THR A 827 34.51 -2.66 -28.61
N GLN A 828 34.38 -1.73 -29.56
CA GLN A 828 35.01 -0.41 -29.47
C GLN A 828 34.50 0.35 -28.23
N GLU A 829 33.18 0.43 -28.06
CA GLU A 829 32.52 1.10 -26.92
C GLU A 829 32.99 0.55 -25.56
N LEU A 830 33.03 -0.77 -25.41
CA LEU A 830 33.51 -1.40 -24.18
C LEU A 830 35.02 -1.23 -24.01
N SER A 831 35.80 -1.27 -25.09
CA SER A 831 37.26 -1.15 -25.02
C SER A 831 37.69 0.23 -24.55
N GLU A 832 37.03 1.30 -25.01
CA GLU A 832 37.30 2.67 -24.58
C GLU A 832 37.07 2.86 -23.08
N GLN A 833 36.08 2.16 -22.51
CA GLN A 833 35.67 2.31 -21.12
C GLN A 833 36.35 1.33 -20.15
N LEU A 834 36.72 0.12 -20.61
CA LEU A 834 37.19 -0.97 -19.75
C LEU A 834 38.67 -1.35 -19.93
N SER A 835 39.31 -1.05 -21.07
CA SER A 835 40.69 -1.51 -21.33
C SER A 835 41.69 -0.99 -20.30
N LYS A 836 41.62 0.31 -19.97
CA LYS A 836 42.53 0.95 -19.02
C LYS A 836 42.29 0.51 -17.56
N PRO A 837 41.05 0.54 -17.02
CA PRO A 837 40.78 0.06 -15.67
C PRO A 837 41.15 -1.41 -15.44
N LEU A 838 40.85 -2.28 -16.40
CA LEU A 838 41.09 -3.73 -16.28
C LEU A 838 42.48 -4.17 -16.78
N ARG A 839 43.24 -3.28 -17.42
CA ARG A 839 44.54 -3.58 -18.05
C ARG A 839 44.46 -4.71 -19.09
N VAL A 840 43.41 -4.71 -19.91
CA VAL A 840 43.17 -5.69 -20.98
C VAL A 840 43.23 -5.03 -22.36
N ARG A 841 43.58 -5.81 -23.39
CA ARG A 841 43.65 -5.32 -24.78
C ARG A 841 42.27 -5.41 -25.45
N LYS A 842 41.98 -4.51 -26.41
CA LYS A 842 40.76 -4.55 -27.25
C LYS A 842 40.48 -5.94 -27.85
N LYS A 843 41.51 -6.65 -28.33
CA LYS A 843 41.36 -8.02 -28.87
C LYS A 843 40.84 -9.03 -27.83
N ALA A 844 41.25 -8.89 -26.56
CA ALA A 844 40.74 -9.72 -25.48
C ALA A 844 39.28 -9.39 -25.15
N ILE A 845 38.93 -8.09 -25.11
CA ILE A 845 37.53 -7.63 -24.94
C ILE A 845 36.64 -8.16 -26.06
N HIS A 846 37.07 -8.05 -27.32
CA HIS A 846 36.33 -8.60 -28.47
C HIS A 846 36.07 -10.10 -28.29
N SER A 847 37.11 -10.87 -27.97
CA SER A 847 36.99 -12.31 -27.79
C SER A 847 36.08 -12.67 -26.60
N ALA A 848 36.16 -11.92 -25.51
CA ALA A 848 35.36 -12.14 -24.32
C ALA A 848 33.89 -11.76 -24.56
N LEU A 849 33.63 -10.65 -25.25
CA LEU A 849 32.29 -10.18 -25.58
C LEU A 849 31.56 -11.17 -26.49
N ARG A 850 32.22 -11.61 -27.57
CA ARG A 850 31.68 -12.64 -28.46
C ARG A 850 31.31 -13.92 -27.70
N TYR A 851 32.22 -14.36 -26.82
CA TYR A 851 31.99 -15.57 -26.01
C TYR A 851 30.83 -15.39 -25.00
N GLY A 852 30.76 -14.25 -24.32
CA GLY A 852 29.66 -13.93 -23.41
C GLY A 852 28.30 -13.88 -24.11
N LEU A 853 28.23 -13.25 -25.28
CA LEU A 853 27.01 -13.19 -26.10
C LEU A 853 26.57 -14.58 -26.58
N GLU A 854 27.50 -15.41 -27.04
CA GLU A 854 27.23 -16.80 -27.42
C GLU A 854 26.66 -17.62 -26.25
N LYS A 855 27.19 -17.44 -25.05
CA LYS A 855 26.69 -18.11 -23.84
C LYS A 855 25.30 -17.63 -23.42
N GLN A 856 25.04 -16.32 -23.55
CA GLN A 856 23.72 -15.76 -23.31
C GLN A 856 22.69 -16.31 -24.32
N ASP A 857 23.04 -16.38 -25.59
CA ASP A 857 22.15 -16.92 -26.63
C ASP A 857 21.86 -18.41 -26.42
N ARG A 858 22.87 -19.20 -26.02
CA ARG A 858 22.68 -20.61 -25.67
C ARG A 858 21.74 -20.79 -24.48
N PHE A 859 21.86 -19.96 -23.44
CA PHE A 859 20.93 -19.96 -22.31
C PHE A 859 19.49 -19.67 -22.75
N MET A 860 19.28 -18.63 -23.58
CA MET A 860 17.94 -18.31 -24.09
C MET A 860 17.38 -19.39 -25.01
N THR A 861 18.24 -20.02 -25.83
CA THR A 861 17.85 -21.12 -26.72
C THR A 861 17.39 -22.34 -25.92
N GLU A 862 18.13 -22.72 -24.87
CA GLU A 862 17.75 -23.84 -24.01
C GLU A 862 16.40 -23.60 -23.31
N LEU A 863 16.13 -22.37 -22.83
CA LEU A 863 14.82 -22.02 -22.27
C LEU A 863 13.69 -22.21 -23.31
N ARG A 864 13.91 -21.79 -24.56
CA ARG A 864 12.93 -21.95 -25.64
C ARG A 864 12.73 -23.41 -26.06
N GLU A 865 13.78 -24.23 -26.01
CA GLU A 865 13.71 -25.67 -26.26
C GLU A 865 12.89 -26.38 -25.19
N GLN A 866 13.15 -26.08 -23.91
CA GLN A 866 12.34 -26.58 -22.81
C GLN A 866 10.89 -26.09 -22.90
N GLY A 867 10.68 -24.83 -23.31
CA GLY A 867 9.37 -24.28 -23.53
C GLY A 867 8.60 -25.03 -24.62
N ARG A 868 9.22 -25.26 -25.77
CA ARG A 868 8.63 -26.08 -26.86
C ARG A 868 8.23 -27.48 -26.38
N ARG A 869 9.09 -28.13 -25.59
CA ARG A 869 8.79 -29.44 -25.00
C ARG A 869 7.58 -29.39 -24.07
N ILE A 870 7.57 -28.46 -23.11
CA ILE A 870 6.45 -28.25 -22.17
C ILE A 870 5.15 -28.00 -22.93
N LEU A 871 5.18 -27.11 -23.93
CA LEU A 871 3.99 -26.80 -24.74
C LEU A 871 3.49 -28.00 -25.56
N SER A 872 4.38 -28.86 -26.04
CA SER A 872 4.01 -30.07 -26.80
C SER A 872 3.45 -31.20 -25.92
N GLU A 873 3.90 -31.29 -24.67
CA GLU A 873 3.47 -32.30 -23.70
C GLU A 873 2.23 -31.83 -22.89
N HIS A 874 1.91 -30.53 -22.90
CA HIS A 874 0.80 -29.96 -22.13
C HIS A 874 -0.56 -30.28 -22.78
N PRO A 875 -1.52 -30.88 -22.05
CA PRO A 875 -2.83 -31.24 -22.61
C PRO A 875 -3.62 -30.02 -23.10
N VAL A 876 -4.22 -30.13 -24.29
CA VAL A 876 -5.05 -29.05 -24.88
C VAL A 876 -6.30 -28.76 -24.03
N SER A 877 -6.81 -29.76 -23.32
CA SER A 877 -7.94 -29.62 -22.38
C SER A 877 -7.58 -28.93 -21.07
N GLU A 878 -6.28 -28.82 -20.73
CA GLU A 878 -5.84 -28.16 -19.50
C GLU A 878 -5.47 -26.68 -19.76
N PRO A 879 -5.87 -25.75 -18.88
CA PRO A 879 -5.42 -24.36 -18.98
C PRO A 879 -3.91 -24.25 -18.75
N LEU A 880 -3.26 -23.42 -19.56
CA LEU A 880 -1.87 -22.99 -19.34
C LEU A 880 -1.83 -21.48 -19.12
N VAL A 881 -1.29 -21.03 -17.98
CA VAL A 881 -1.09 -19.61 -17.69
C VAL A 881 0.29 -19.18 -18.16
N ILE A 882 0.36 -18.18 -19.05
CA ILE A 882 1.61 -17.56 -19.45
C ILE A 882 1.86 -16.33 -18.59
N VAL A 883 2.93 -16.38 -17.81
CA VAL A 883 3.30 -15.29 -16.90
C VAL A 883 4.27 -14.34 -17.61
N THR A 884 3.76 -13.15 -17.91
CA THR A 884 4.50 -12.05 -18.52
C THR A 884 4.91 -11.03 -17.47
N GLY A 885 6.00 -10.31 -17.72
CA GLY A 885 6.50 -9.29 -16.80
C GLY A 885 7.95 -8.99 -17.08
N ARG A 886 8.54 -8.10 -16.29
CA ARG A 886 9.96 -7.79 -16.42
C ARG A 886 10.78 -8.89 -15.76
N PRO A 887 11.92 -9.33 -16.32
CA PRO A 887 12.71 -10.43 -15.74
C PRO A 887 13.08 -10.21 -14.27
N TYR A 888 13.36 -8.96 -13.89
CA TYR A 888 13.68 -8.60 -12.50
C TYR A 888 12.50 -8.64 -11.53
N ASN A 889 11.27 -8.68 -12.05
CA ASN A 889 10.10 -9.00 -11.23
C ASN A 889 9.89 -10.51 -11.24
N LEU A 890 9.91 -11.14 -12.43
CA LEU A 890 9.56 -12.56 -12.59
C LEU A 890 10.51 -13.50 -11.85
N TYR A 891 11.80 -13.17 -11.74
CA TYR A 891 12.82 -14.11 -11.24
C TYR A 891 13.48 -13.68 -9.93
N ASP A 892 12.99 -12.63 -9.29
CA ASP A 892 13.34 -12.29 -7.92
C ASP A 892 12.19 -12.70 -6.99
N GLU A 893 12.43 -13.76 -6.21
CA GLU A 893 11.43 -14.36 -5.33
C GLU A 893 10.88 -13.42 -4.26
N ARG A 894 11.66 -12.41 -3.85
CA ARG A 894 11.20 -11.44 -2.85
C ARG A 894 10.28 -10.41 -3.48
N LEU A 895 10.56 -10.01 -4.72
CA LEU A 895 9.75 -9.05 -5.49
C LEU A 895 8.46 -9.67 -5.99
N ASN A 896 8.46 -10.95 -6.38
CA ASN A 896 7.25 -11.65 -6.86
C ASN A 896 6.52 -12.46 -5.79
N LEU A 897 6.97 -12.43 -4.54
CA LEU A 897 6.38 -13.19 -3.43
C LEU A 897 6.27 -14.70 -3.72
N ARG A 898 7.28 -15.27 -4.40
CA ARG A 898 7.35 -16.68 -4.85
C ARG A 898 6.18 -17.11 -5.73
N LEU A 899 5.77 -16.24 -6.65
CA LEU A 899 4.63 -16.46 -7.55
C LEU A 899 4.59 -17.86 -8.19
N GLY A 900 5.71 -18.35 -8.72
CA GLY A 900 5.78 -19.67 -9.35
C GLY A 900 5.45 -20.83 -8.41
N GLN A 901 5.95 -20.77 -7.16
CA GLN A 901 5.63 -21.76 -6.13
C GLN A 901 4.15 -21.71 -5.74
N ASN A 902 3.58 -20.51 -5.61
CA ASN A 902 2.19 -20.32 -5.24
C ASN A 902 1.22 -20.83 -6.32
N LEU A 903 1.50 -20.55 -7.60
CA LEU A 903 0.72 -21.05 -8.74
C LEU A 903 0.74 -22.59 -8.81
N ALA A 904 1.93 -23.19 -8.70
CA ALA A 904 2.09 -24.65 -8.67
C ALA A 904 1.32 -25.30 -7.50
N LYS A 905 1.32 -24.64 -6.34
CA LYS A 905 0.63 -25.09 -5.12
C LYS A 905 -0.90 -25.10 -5.26
N ILE A 906 -1.49 -24.14 -5.98
CA ILE A 906 -2.94 -24.07 -6.21
C ILE A 906 -3.40 -24.85 -7.47
N GLY A 907 -2.51 -25.66 -8.05
CA GLY A 907 -2.81 -26.51 -9.20
C GLY A 907 -2.79 -25.80 -10.56
N VAL A 908 -2.16 -24.62 -10.67
CA VAL A 908 -2.07 -23.86 -11.91
C VAL A 908 -0.73 -24.12 -12.61
N SER A 909 -0.77 -24.65 -13.84
CA SER A 909 0.39 -24.72 -14.73
C SER A 909 0.74 -23.33 -15.24
N ALA A 910 1.88 -22.79 -14.81
CA ALA A 910 2.27 -21.40 -15.08
C ALA A 910 3.66 -21.28 -15.70
N LEU A 911 3.73 -20.93 -16.99
CA LEU A 911 4.97 -20.86 -17.76
C LEU A 911 5.46 -19.40 -17.89
N PRO A 912 6.70 -19.06 -17.48
CA PRO A 912 7.27 -17.73 -17.70
C PRO A 912 7.47 -17.41 -19.18
N MET A 913 7.28 -16.14 -19.58
CA MET A 913 7.36 -15.72 -20.98
C MET A 913 8.70 -16.01 -21.69
N ASP A 914 9.81 -16.13 -20.96
CA ASP A 914 11.14 -16.43 -21.55
C ASP A 914 11.23 -17.83 -22.19
N PHE A 915 10.33 -18.75 -21.84
CA PHE A 915 10.23 -20.07 -22.46
C PHE A 915 9.56 -20.04 -23.85
N ILE A 916 8.89 -18.94 -24.20
CA ILE A 916 8.17 -18.80 -25.46
C ILE A 916 8.94 -17.88 -26.39
N ASP A 917 9.23 -18.37 -27.59
CA ASP A 917 9.73 -17.50 -28.65
C ASP A 917 8.57 -16.72 -29.26
N VAL A 918 8.59 -15.41 -29.10
CA VAL A 918 7.57 -14.48 -29.62
C VAL A 918 8.16 -13.52 -30.65
N SER A 919 9.40 -13.75 -31.08
CA SER A 919 10.14 -12.84 -31.98
C SER A 919 9.48 -12.68 -33.35
N PHE A 920 8.76 -13.70 -33.82
CA PHE A 920 8.07 -13.72 -35.11
C PHE A 920 6.69 -13.05 -35.10
N ILE A 921 6.14 -12.69 -33.93
CA ILE A 921 4.79 -12.13 -33.82
C ILE A 921 4.81 -10.65 -34.18
N ASP A 922 4.09 -10.23 -35.22
CA ASP A 922 4.06 -8.83 -35.65
C ASP A 922 3.54 -7.87 -34.56
N LEU A 923 4.20 -6.70 -34.46
CA LEU A 923 3.88 -5.61 -33.53
C LEU A 923 3.77 -4.25 -34.25
N SER A 924 3.51 -4.26 -35.55
CA SER A 924 3.38 -3.04 -36.37
C SER A 924 2.22 -2.12 -35.93
N ASP A 925 1.22 -2.66 -35.23
CA ASP A 925 0.09 -1.95 -34.60
C ASP A 925 0.51 -1.08 -33.40
N PHE A 926 1.70 -1.29 -32.84
CA PHE A 926 2.30 -0.44 -31.80
C PHE A 926 3.63 0.18 -32.27
N PRO A 927 3.63 1.00 -33.33
CA PRO A 927 4.87 1.47 -33.99
C PRO A 927 5.70 2.41 -33.10
N SER A 928 5.08 2.98 -32.06
CA SER A 928 5.73 3.87 -31.09
C SER A 928 6.13 3.15 -29.80
N MET A 929 6.08 1.81 -29.74
CA MET A 929 6.52 1.07 -28.57
C MET A 929 8.01 1.31 -28.31
N TYR A 930 8.28 2.09 -27.26
CA TYR A 930 9.63 2.54 -26.93
C TYR A 930 10.45 1.44 -26.24
N TRP A 931 9.81 0.67 -25.36
CA TRP A 931 10.48 -0.26 -24.47
C TRP A 931 10.61 -1.66 -25.07
N GLY A 932 11.83 -2.22 -25.12
CA GLY A 932 12.09 -3.56 -25.67
C GLY A 932 11.34 -4.67 -24.92
N LEU A 933 11.46 -4.70 -23.59
CA LEU A 933 10.68 -5.64 -22.76
C LEU A 933 9.16 -5.42 -22.89
N GLY A 934 8.72 -4.17 -23.09
CA GLY A 934 7.31 -3.86 -23.34
C GLY A 934 6.82 -4.49 -24.63
N ALA A 935 7.60 -4.39 -25.71
CA ALA A 935 7.31 -5.04 -26.98
C ALA A 935 7.21 -6.58 -26.82
N GLN A 936 8.14 -7.20 -26.07
CA GLN A 936 8.11 -8.64 -25.81
C GLN A 936 6.85 -9.06 -25.01
N ILE A 937 6.46 -8.27 -24.00
CA ILE A 937 5.23 -8.49 -23.22
C ILE A 937 3.99 -8.45 -24.13
N LEU A 938 3.89 -7.47 -25.04
CA LEU A 938 2.74 -7.36 -25.95
C LEU A 938 2.71 -8.46 -27.01
N ARG A 939 3.87 -8.90 -27.52
CA ARG A 939 3.93 -10.07 -28.41
C ARG A 939 3.50 -11.35 -27.69
N ALA A 940 3.92 -11.52 -26.43
CA ALA A 940 3.43 -12.62 -25.60
C ALA A 940 1.91 -12.54 -25.38
N ALA A 941 1.34 -11.34 -25.15
CA ALA A 941 -0.11 -11.15 -25.08
C ALA A 941 -0.82 -11.61 -26.38
N LYS A 942 -0.30 -11.22 -27.55
CA LYS A 942 -0.82 -11.68 -28.85
C LYS A 942 -0.74 -13.21 -29.00
N CYS A 943 0.39 -13.81 -28.62
CA CYS A 943 0.57 -15.27 -28.60
C CYS A 943 -0.49 -15.96 -27.73
N ILE A 944 -0.72 -15.42 -26.53
CA ILE A 944 -1.74 -15.94 -25.60
C ILE A 944 -3.11 -15.88 -26.26
N THR A 945 -3.48 -14.77 -26.91
CA THR A 945 -4.80 -14.64 -27.54
C THR A 945 -5.03 -15.60 -28.70
N SER A 946 -3.98 -16.00 -29.44
CA SER A 946 -4.10 -16.96 -30.54
C SER A 946 -4.32 -18.42 -30.12
N MET A 947 -4.07 -18.77 -28.86
CA MET A 947 -4.11 -20.17 -28.38
C MET A 947 -5.30 -20.39 -27.43
N PRO A 948 -6.33 -21.20 -27.77
CA PRO A 948 -7.58 -21.28 -26.98
C PRO A 948 -7.41 -21.56 -25.49
N ASN A 949 -6.49 -22.46 -25.11
CA ASN A 949 -6.25 -22.89 -23.73
C ASN A 949 -5.17 -22.06 -22.99
N PHE A 950 -4.60 -21.03 -23.61
CA PHE A 950 -3.62 -20.16 -22.95
C PHE A 950 -4.29 -18.96 -22.29
N TYR A 951 -3.90 -18.63 -21.07
CA TYR A 951 -4.41 -17.50 -20.31
C TYR A 951 -3.27 -16.58 -19.85
N GLY A 952 -3.54 -15.29 -19.73
CA GLY A 952 -2.50 -14.29 -19.45
C GLY A 952 -2.41 -13.94 -17.97
N MET A 953 -1.19 -13.91 -17.42
CA MET A 953 -0.92 -13.26 -16.14
C MET A 953 0.22 -12.25 -16.33
N HIS A 954 0.01 -10.99 -15.99
CA HIS A 954 1.02 -9.94 -16.15
C HIS A 954 1.45 -9.40 -14.79
N LEU A 955 2.75 -9.54 -14.49
CA LEU A 955 3.36 -9.06 -13.25
C LEU A 955 4.04 -7.71 -13.44
N THR A 956 3.62 -6.72 -12.65
CA THR A 956 4.18 -5.36 -12.62
C THR A 956 4.39 -4.87 -11.18
N ASN A 957 4.94 -3.66 -11.02
CA ASN A 957 5.06 -3.01 -9.71
C ASN A 957 4.36 -1.66 -9.69
N PHE A 958 3.91 -1.28 -8.49
CA PHE A 958 3.47 0.06 -8.22
C PHE A 958 4.56 1.08 -8.56
N SER A 959 4.15 2.27 -9.02
CA SER A 959 5.04 3.34 -9.48
C SER A 959 5.90 2.99 -10.72
N CYS A 960 5.58 1.94 -11.46
CA CYS A 960 6.25 1.62 -12.72
C CYS A 960 5.69 2.47 -13.87
N GLY A 961 6.39 3.57 -14.20
CA GLY A 961 5.93 4.52 -15.22
C GLY A 961 5.86 3.96 -16.65
N ALA A 962 6.64 2.92 -16.99
CA ALA A 962 6.52 2.28 -18.30
C ALA A 962 5.31 1.33 -18.36
N ASP A 963 5.09 0.56 -17.29
CA ASP A 963 4.01 -0.42 -17.25
C ASP A 963 2.64 0.24 -17.16
N SER A 964 2.53 1.47 -16.61
CA SER A 964 1.29 2.24 -16.66
C SER A 964 0.78 2.49 -18.08
N PHE A 965 1.65 2.49 -19.09
CA PHE A 965 1.24 2.51 -20.51
C PHE A 965 1.01 1.09 -21.06
N ILE A 966 1.94 0.17 -20.77
CA ILE A 966 1.90 -1.20 -21.29
C ILE A 966 0.63 -1.94 -20.85
N GLU A 967 0.17 -1.74 -19.62
CA GLU A 967 -1.07 -2.34 -19.12
C GLU A 967 -2.28 -2.00 -20.00
N HIS A 968 -2.40 -0.77 -20.49
CA HIS A 968 -3.50 -0.39 -21.37
C HIS A 968 -3.46 -1.14 -22.69
N PHE A 969 -2.27 -1.33 -23.28
CA PHE A 969 -2.09 -2.11 -24.50
C PHE A 969 -2.28 -3.61 -24.25
N TYR A 970 -1.80 -4.13 -23.13
CA TYR A 970 -2.00 -5.52 -22.74
C TYR A 970 -3.49 -5.84 -22.61
N LYS A 971 -4.24 -5.01 -21.89
CA LYS A 971 -5.71 -5.13 -21.76
C LYS A 971 -6.41 -5.05 -23.12
N HIS A 972 -5.95 -4.15 -24.00
CA HIS A 972 -6.50 -4.01 -25.35
C HIS A 972 -6.30 -5.27 -26.20
N ILE A 973 -5.11 -5.86 -26.17
CA ILE A 973 -4.80 -7.10 -26.89
C ILE A 973 -5.61 -8.27 -26.33
N MET A 974 -5.64 -8.43 -25.01
CA MET A 974 -6.33 -9.56 -24.37
C MET A 974 -7.85 -9.55 -24.60
N GLY A 975 -8.46 -8.37 -24.74
CA GLY A 975 -9.89 -8.24 -25.04
C GLY A 975 -10.77 -8.93 -23.99
N GLU A 976 -11.65 -9.83 -24.42
CA GLU A 976 -12.54 -10.61 -23.53
C GLU A 976 -11.88 -11.88 -22.98
N LYS A 977 -10.68 -12.23 -23.42
CA LYS A 977 -9.99 -13.42 -22.94
C LYS A 977 -9.54 -13.21 -21.50
N PRO A 978 -9.76 -14.16 -20.57
CA PRO A 978 -9.39 -13.94 -19.17
C PRO A 978 -7.88 -13.69 -18.98
N TYR A 979 -7.57 -12.67 -18.20
CA TYR A 979 -6.21 -12.36 -17.74
C TYR A 979 -6.21 -11.79 -16.33
N LEU A 980 -5.05 -11.86 -15.67
CA LEU A 980 -4.80 -11.19 -14.39
C LEU A 980 -3.62 -10.24 -14.53
N ILE A 981 -3.79 -8.98 -14.14
CA ILE A 981 -2.66 -8.07 -13.91
C ILE A 981 -2.39 -8.01 -12.40
N LEU A 982 -1.22 -8.49 -12.00
CA LEU A 982 -0.78 -8.49 -10.62
C LEU A 982 0.24 -7.36 -10.42
N GLU A 983 -0.12 -6.36 -9.64
CA GLU A 983 0.76 -5.26 -9.26
C GLU A 983 1.27 -5.48 -7.84
N LEU A 984 2.60 -5.54 -7.67
CA LEU A 984 3.26 -5.71 -6.38
C LEU A 984 4.00 -4.43 -5.94
N ASP A 985 4.36 -4.35 -4.67
CA ASP A 985 5.17 -3.25 -4.12
C ASP A 985 6.00 -3.78 -2.93
N GLU A 986 6.45 -2.90 -2.04
CA GLU A 986 7.26 -3.20 -0.83
C GLU A 986 6.66 -4.23 0.17
N HIS A 987 5.44 -4.73 -0.06
CA HIS A 987 4.73 -5.65 0.84
C HIS A 987 5.49 -6.98 1.05
N SER A 988 5.26 -7.58 2.22
CA SER A 988 5.72 -8.94 2.56
C SER A 988 4.58 -9.94 2.70
N ALA A 989 3.32 -9.51 2.57
CA ALA A 989 2.15 -10.35 2.79
C ALA A 989 1.65 -11.01 1.49
N VAL A 990 1.49 -12.34 1.53
CA VAL A 990 1.11 -13.18 0.38
C VAL A 990 -0.41 -13.36 0.23
N ALA A 991 -1.17 -13.26 1.33
CA ALA A 991 -2.62 -13.57 1.35
C ALA A 991 -3.47 -12.79 0.32
N GLY A 992 -3.21 -11.49 0.14
CA GLY A 992 -3.92 -10.67 -0.85
C GLY A 992 -3.61 -11.10 -2.30
N VAL A 993 -2.39 -11.55 -2.56
CA VAL A 993 -2.00 -12.13 -3.85
C VAL A 993 -2.67 -13.48 -4.06
N MET A 994 -2.66 -14.36 -3.05
CA MET A 994 -3.27 -15.69 -3.15
C MET A 994 -4.75 -15.64 -3.51
N THR A 995 -5.51 -14.73 -2.89
CA THR A 995 -6.93 -14.55 -3.20
C THR A 995 -7.15 -14.19 -4.68
N ARG A 996 -6.29 -13.33 -5.26
CA ARG A 996 -6.34 -13.01 -6.69
C ARG A 996 -5.96 -14.21 -7.58
N LEU A 997 -4.96 -15.00 -7.17
CA LEU A 997 -4.53 -16.18 -7.92
C LEU A 997 -5.61 -17.27 -7.94
N GLU A 998 -6.26 -17.51 -6.80
CA GLU A 998 -7.36 -18.48 -6.68
C GLU A 998 -8.61 -18.03 -7.46
N ALA A 999 -9.01 -16.75 -7.33
CA ALA A 999 -10.10 -16.19 -8.12
C ALA A 999 -9.81 -16.30 -9.63
N PHE A 1000 -8.59 -15.98 -10.05
CA PHE A 1000 -8.19 -16.11 -11.45
C PHE A 1000 -8.21 -17.57 -11.93
N ARG A 1001 -7.73 -18.52 -11.12
CA ARG A 1001 -7.85 -19.95 -11.44
C ARG A 1001 -9.32 -20.34 -11.66
N ASN A 1002 -10.22 -19.91 -10.79
CA ASN A 1002 -11.64 -20.24 -10.89
C ASN A 1002 -12.27 -19.63 -12.15
N VAL A 1003 -11.93 -18.38 -12.48
CA VAL A 1003 -12.34 -17.74 -13.75
C VAL A 1003 -11.84 -18.51 -14.97
N VAL A 1004 -10.57 -18.94 -14.97
CA VAL A 1004 -9.98 -19.73 -16.06
C VAL A 1004 -10.73 -21.06 -16.23
N VAL A 1005 -10.98 -21.79 -15.14
CA VAL A 1005 -11.74 -23.05 -15.16
C VAL A 1005 -13.16 -22.84 -15.70
N ASN A 1006 -13.85 -21.79 -15.27
CA ASN A 1006 -15.20 -21.46 -15.73
C ASN A 1006 -15.23 -21.07 -17.22
N SER A 1007 -14.20 -20.35 -17.69
CA SER A 1007 -14.05 -19.99 -19.10
C SER A 1007 -13.91 -21.23 -20.00
N ILE A 1008 -13.18 -22.27 -19.56
CA ILE A 1008 -13.06 -23.53 -20.30
C ILE A 1008 -14.41 -24.23 -20.40
N LYS A 1009 -15.13 -24.39 -19.27
CA LYS A 1009 -16.48 -24.99 -19.26
C LYS A 1009 -17.45 -24.26 -20.22
N LYS A 1010 -17.33 -22.93 -20.32
CA LYS A 1010 -18.11 -22.13 -21.28
C LYS A 1010 -17.77 -22.45 -22.75
N GLN A 1011 -16.48 -22.61 -23.06
CA GLN A 1011 -16.03 -22.95 -24.43
C GLN A 1011 -16.55 -24.34 -24.83
N GLU A 1012 -16.43 -25.33 -23.94
CA GLU A 1012 -16.93 -26.69 -24.14
C GLU A 1012 -18.46 -26.70 -24.37
N ALA A 1013 -19.22 -26.04 -23.51
CA ALA A 1013 -20.67 -25.94 -23.66
C ALA A 1013 -21.11 -25.24 -24.96
N SER A 1014 -20.36 -24.22 -25.40
CA SER A 1014 -20.67 -23.50 -26.64
C SER A 1014 -20.38 -24.36 -27.89
N GLN A 1015 -19.32 -25.17 -27.87
CA GLN A 1015 -19.01 -26.10 -28.96
C GLN A 1015 -20.10 -27.17 -29.11
N ILE A 1016 -20.55 -27.77 -27.99
CA ILE A 1016 -21.64 -28.75 -27.99
C ILE A 1016 -22.93 -28.16 -28.59
N GLN A 1017 -23.27 -26.91 -28.26
CA GLN A 1017 -24.45 -26.22 -28.80
C GLN A 1017 -24.33 -25.90 -30.31
N THR A 1018 -23.12 -25.66 -30.81
CA THR A 1018 -22.90 -25.45 -32.25
C THR A 1018 -22.98 -26.77 -33.02
N THR A 1019 -22.46 -27.87 -32.46
CA THR A 1019 -22.56 -29.21 -33.06
C THR A 1019 -24.02 -29.70 -33.08
N LEU A 1020 -24.80 -29.48 -32.02
CA LEU A 1020 -26.23 -29.82 -31.95
C LEU A 1020 -27.14 -28.96 -32.85
N LYS A 1021 -26.66 -27.81 -33.35
CA LYS A 1021 -27.37 -26.99 -34.35
C LYS A 1021 -26.95 -27.31 -35.79
N ALA A 1022 -25.85 -28.03 -35.97
CA ALA A 1022 -25.32 -28.46 -37.26
C ALA A 1022 -25.76 -29.89 -37.63
N VAL A 1023 -26.23 -30.66 -36.64
CA VAL A 1023 -27.04 -31.88 -36.79
C VAL A 1023 -28.50 -31.48 -36.77
#